data_AF-A0A7X9ASI2-F1
#
_entry.id   AF-A0A7X9ASI2-F1
#
_cell.length_a   1.000
_cell.length_b   1.000
_cell.length_c   1.000
_cell.angle_alpha   90.00
_cell.angle_beta   90.00
_cell.angle_gamma   90.00
#
_symmetry.space_group_name_H-M   'P 1'
#
loop_
_entity.id
_entity.type
_entity.pdbx_description
1 polymer ?
#
loop_
_entity_poly.entity_id
_entity_poly.type
_entity_poly.pdbx_seq_one_letter_code
_entity_poly.pdbx_strand_id
1 'polypeptide(L)'
;GRYGSPFAPLDFFTVDSSLAVFDRHTTPLEQFGQLVADIHSRAGLVLIDLPADHTGWGSVMQVHHPEWFTRNEDGSFASPGAWGVIWEDLCKLNFDDKSLWMQLADVFLHWCQLGVDGFRCDAGYMIPAPVWTYITARVREQYPDTIFFLEGLGGGIHTTEELLQEAGHNWAYSEFFQQFGYQDMLDYIRFAISFSNRAGCLVNFAETHDNPRLAAKSPAWAALRVKTAALFSVAGAFGIANGVEWLATEKIHVHDANSLAWGSEPNLTSLIQTLTRLLNQHPAFQAQATLRIPNSFRGNAIGMLRYPPSDDDSSQTRPIPTTTPLLVAANPEENQPATLEWSVSDFNPGRRAVDLITNAVIPIQRKGHLATITLPPAAAFCLTATTTSKDDQETQICPRHWQDLRDRIMDYIVETKGYFDLADIDIDGLTRTLYEDPQRFVRQALPESSYLPIIEWRPNQDEHRVVMVPPQHLILIRHVHPFIATILQGATCQQRKRSLPQADGSSIILFSPLPAPAETPAEATLVIHVFANQPDGQQQQTENLFHRGTLSLLPETIEPVVNLSLPAEQITPEHVGLCSDQQGGFTLARAAWGLLRSKYDALFAPNLDPLVPVDRTVLLTRVRAWMIYRDYRQELNLDCQTSFAAGYANRLAWHFNVPSGMGQHVILRVEWQLSSDRRQASLTFARLLSPDPHYRHTLPDDTPVALYLRPDLDDRPNHQVTKAFKGPEQTFPTAVTALNDGFRFQPSPGHGLTMHISKGSFHESPEWHYQHPLPVDAERGLETDTDIFCPGYFKCTLLGGRQTTVAVAVVDEDAATAAPIIPAPTMPDKLPLREALRQSLAAFVVRRDQGKTVLAGFPWFLDWGRDTLICMRGLIAAGMIDDCRDIIQQFASFADKGTIPNMIRGLDHSNRDTSDAPLWLFVATSDLVNHPQGGDAILDLPCPIRPLRMVLNDIADYYWHGAANGIRADHDSALVYSPAHFTWMDTNFPAATPRAGYPVEIQALWIFALDFLTAHGGNPIYAERASLARRSLEQYFRRPDGRGFADCLHTPTPDTPARLATPDDACRPNQLLAVTLGAVTDPKLVRSIIAATRPLLTPAGIRSLDDAPVNHPIPVSSRGRPLNDPYRPYWGVYSGDEDTQRKPAYHNGTSWAWMMPSFCEALVMTYGRTAIPAAKAWLAAAAPQMQRQCIGYLPEIYDGNAPHEPKGCSAQAWSMTEFFRIYQKLTT
;
A
#
# COMPACT_ATOMS: atom_id res chain seq x y z
N GLY A 1 -23.99 39.36 -20.83
CA GLY A 1 -24.71 40.33 -19.96
C GLY A 1 -23.75 41.11 -19.06
N ARG A 2 -24.23 41.94 -18.11
CA ARG A 2 -23.38 42.80 -17.22
C ARG A 2 -22.36 42.02 -16.36
N TYR A 3 -22.59 40.71 -16.19
CA TYR A 3 -21.75 39.79 -15.41
C TYR A 3 -21.08 38.70 -16.26
N GLY A 4 -20.98 38.89 -17.59
CA GLY A 4 -20.51 37.85 -18.52
C GLY A 4 -21.64 37.00 -19.08
N SER A 5 -21.28 35.83 -19.64
CA SER A 5 -22.22 34.79 -20.09
C SER A 5 -22.48 33.82 -18.93
N PRO A 6 -23.75 33.53 -18.56
CA PRO A 6 -24.07 32.54 -17.54
C PRO A 6 -23.88 31.09 -18.02
N PHE A 7 -23.62 30.90 -19.32
CA PHE A 7 -23.52 29.60 -19.96
C PHE A 7 -22.07 29.20 -20.26
N ALA A 8 -21.16 30.17 -20.38
CA ALA A 8 -19.76 29.90 -20.64
C ALA A 8 -18.90 30.00 -19.37
N PRO A 9 -17.89 29.13 -19.23
CA PRO A 9 -17.07 29.05 -18.04
C PRO A 9 -16.25 30.34 -17.85
N LEU A 10 -16.31 30.89 -16.64
CA LEU A 10 -15.39 31.92 -16.17
C LEU A 10 -14.15 31.29 -15.52
N ASP A 11 -14.32 30.11 -14.91
CA ASP A 11 -13.25 29.24 -14.43
C ASP A 11 -13.63 27.79 -14.75
N PHE A 12 -12.72 27.08 -15.42
CA PHE A 12 -12.92 25.70 -15.85
C PHE A 12 -12.68 24.67 -14.74
N PHE A 13 -12.09 25.05 -13.61
CA PHE A 13 -11.65 24.12 -12.54
C PHE A 13 -12.50 24.17 -11.28
N THR A 14 -13.69 24.78 -11.35
CA THR A 14 -14.54 24.92 -10.17
C THR A 14 -16.03 24.89 -10.52
N VAL A 15 -16.85 24.78 -9.49
CA VAL A 15 -18.32 24.85 -9.58
C VAL A 15 -18.74 26.22 -9.07
N ASP A 16 -19.65 26.89 -9.78
CA ASP A 16 -20.20 28.16 -9.31
C ASP A 16 -20.85 27.96 -7.93
N SER A 17 -20.37 28.72 -6.95
CA SER A 17 -20.89 28.72 -5.58
C SER A 17 -22.40 28.96 -5.47
N SER A 18 -23.03 29.61 -6.47
CA SER A 18 -24.49 29.80 -6.49
C SER A 18 -25.28 28.52 -6.74
N LEU A 19 -24.63 27.47 -7.28
CA LEU A 19 -25.22 26.16 -7.53
C LEU A 19 -25.02 25.19 -6.35
N ALA A 20 -24.19 25.55 -5.37
CA ALA A 20 -23.94 24.74 -4.18
C ALA A 20 -24.93 25.09 -3.06
N VAL A 21 -25.28 24.08 -2.26
CA VAL A 21 -26.02 24.29 -1.02
C VAL A 21 -25.04 24.78 0.03
N PHE A 22 -25.27 25.95 0.63
CA PHE A 22 -24.39 26.42 1.70
C PHE A 22 -24.55 25.56 2.95
N ASP A 23 -23.60 24.65 3.17
CA ASP A 23 -23.38 24.00 4.46
C ASP A 23 -21.95 24.31 4.95
N ARG A 24 -21.69 24.15 6.24
CA ARG A 24 -20.37 24.48 6.82
C ARG A 24 -19.37 23.32 6.77
N HIS A 25 -19.72 22.24 6.08
CA HIS A 25 -19.02 20.97 6.07
C HIS A 25 -18.42 20.62 4.71
N THR A 26 -19.00 21.13 3.62
CA THR A 26 -18.65 20.76 2.24
C THR A 26 -18.50 21.98 1.32
N THR A 27 -17.55 21.88 0.41
CA THR A 27 -17.29 22.82 -0.68
C THR A 27 -18.15 22.50 -1.92
N PRO A 28 -18.32 23.44 -2.86
CA PRO A 28 -19.04 23.18 -4.12
C PRO A 28 -18.51 21.97 -4.90
N LEU A 29 -17.18 21.78 -4.93
CA LEU A 29 -16.56 20.63 -5.60
C LEU A 29 -16.83 19.31 -4.87
N GLU A 30 -16.87 19.31 -3.53
CA GLU A 30 -17.23 18.12 -2.75
C GLU A 30 -18.70 17.74 -2.96
N GLN A 31 -19.61 18.72 -3.05
CA GLN A 31 -21.02 18.48 -3.39
C GLN A 31 -21.19 17.97 -4.82
N PHE A 32 -20.39 18.45 -5.77
CA PHE A 32 -20.37 17.86 -7.11
C PHE A 32 -19.91 16.40 -7.09
N GLY A 33 -18.86 16.07 -6.33
CA GLY A 33 -18.42 14.68 -6.12
C GLY A 33 -19.53 13.80 -5.53
N GLN A 34 -20.36 14.34 -4.62
CA GLN A 34 -21.54 13.63 -4.11
C GLN A 34 -22.57 13.36 -5.21
N LEU A 35 -22.87 14.34 -6.06
CA LEU A 35 -23.77 14.18 -7.21
C LEU A 35 -23.26 13.09 -8.16
N VAL A 36 -21.97 13.09 -8.49
CA VAL A 36 -21.37 12.05 -9.35
C VAL A 36 -21.56 10.67 -8.74
N ALA A 37 -21.31 10.53 -7.43
CA ALA A 37 -21.47 9.27 -6.73
C ALA A 37 -22.94 8.78 -6.71
N ASP A 38 -23.90 9.69 -6.53
CA ASP A 38 -25.34 9.39 -6.59
C ASP A 38 -25.79 8.90 -7.97
N ILE A 39 -25.18 9.42 -9.03
CA ILE A 39 -25.42 8.97 -10.41
C ILE A 39 -24.84 7.57 -10.60
N HIS A 40 -23.61 7.33 -10.15
CA HIS A 40 -22.94 6.04 -10.27
C HIS A 40 -23.60 4.93 -9.46
N SER A 41 -24.15 5.25 -8.27
CA SER A 41 -24.91 4.30 -7.44
C SER A 41 -26.14 3.73 -8.13
N ARG A 42 -26.65 4.45 -9.15
CA ARG A 42 -27.79 4.08 -9.99
C ARG A 42 -27.37 3.48 -11.33
N ALA A 43 -26.11 3.08 -11.47
CA ALA A 43 -25.48 2.61 -12.71
C ALA A 43 -25.52 3.62 -13.87
N GLY A 44 -25.70 4.91 -13.54
CA GLY A 44 -25.59 6.01 -14.48
C GLY A 44 -24.14 6.35 -14.79
N LEU A 45 -23.95 7.04 -15.92
CA LEU A 45 -22.73 7.76 -16.26
C LEU A 45 -23.05 9.24 -16.26
N VAL A 46 -22.10 10.07 -15.87
CA VAL A 46 -22.22 11.54 -15.91
C VAL A 46 -21.31 12.09 -16.97
N LEU A 47 -21.91 12.79 -17.94
CA LEU A 47 -21.19 13.59 -18.91
C LEU A 47 -21.48 15.05 -18.60
N ILE A 48 -20.43 15.88 -18.55
CA ILE A 48 -20.60 17.33 -18.40
C ILE A 48 -20.49 18.01 -19.75
N ASP A 49 -21.17 19.15 -19.88
CA ASP A 49 -21.06 19.98 -21.06
C ASP A 49 -19.81 20.86 -20.95
N LEU A 50 -18.97 20.87 -21.99
CA LEU A 50 -17.68 21.57 -21.94
C LEU A 50 -17.40 22.31 -23.26
N PRO A 51 -17.57 23.65 -23.29
CA PRO A 51 -17.21 24.47 -24.43
C PRO A 51 -15.70 24.73 -24.44
N ALA A 52 -14.98 24.04 -25.33
CA ALA A 52 -13.52 24.10 -25.40
C ALA A 52 -12.98 25.09 -26.45
N ASP A 53 -13.84 25.71 -27.26
CA ASP A 53 -13.48 26.70 -28.30
C ASP A 53 -13.58 28.16 -27.82
N HIS A 54 -14.24 28.40 -26.68
CA HIS A 54 -14.47 29.75 -26.15
C HIS A 54 -14.60 29.78 -24.63
N THR A 55 -14.55 30.98 -24.05
CA THR A 55 -14.84 31.23 -22.63
C THR A 55 -15.83 32.38 -22.46
N GLY A 56 -16.38 32.54 -21.27
CA GLY A 56 -17.07 33.79 -20.90
C GLY A 56 -16.11 34.97 -20.85
N TRP A 57 -16.62 36.19 -21.06
CA TRP A 57 -15.83 37.41 -20.92
C TRP A 57 -15.34 37.60 -19.48
N GLY A 58 -14.05 37.91 -19.32
CA GLY A 58 -13.40 38.09 -18.01
C GLY A 58 -13.00 36.79 -17.32
N SER A 59 -12.91 35.67 -18.05
CA SER A 59 -12.49 34.38 -17.50
C SER A 59 -11.07 34.43 -16.93
N VAL A 60 -10.77 33.51 -16.01
CA VAL A 60 -9.42 33.32 -15.42
C VAL A 60 -8.38 33.16 -16.53
N MET A 61 -8.70 32.38 -17.57
CA MET A 61 -7.84 32.22 -18.74
C MET A 61 -7.65 33.54 -19.49
N GLN A 62 -8.69 34.33 -19.74
CA GLN A 62 -8.55 35.61 -20.44
C GLN A 62 -7.70 36.63 -19.66
N VAL A 63 -7.83 36.64 -18.34
CA VAL A 63 -7.09 37.57 -17.46
C VAL A 63 -5.61 37.22 -17.40
N HIS A 64 -5.28 35.93 -17.26
CA HIS A 64 -3.91 35.48 -17.04
C HIS A 64 -3.18 35.09 -18.33
N HIS A 65 -3.91 34.75 -19.39
CA HIS A 65 -3.40 34.28 -20.68
C HIS A 65 -4.15 34.90 -21.88
N PRO A 66 -4.14 36.23 -22.04
CA PRO A 66 -4.82 36.90 -23.14
C PRO A 66 -4.29 36.53 -24.54
N GLU A 67 -3.09 35.95 -24.63
CA GLU A 67 -2.46 35.42 -25.85
C GLU A 67 -3.18 34.18 -26.41
N TRP A 68 -3.93 33.45 -25.58
CA TRP A 68 -4.70 32.27 -26.00
C TRP A 68 -6.02 32.61 -26.69
N PHE A 69 -6.30 33.89 -26.95
CA PHE A 69 -7.55 34.35 -27.55
C PHE A 69 -7.32 35.00 -28.91
N THR A 70 -8.25 34.76 -29.83
CA THR A 70 -8.22 35.36 -31.16
C THR A 70 -8.51 36.85 -31.06
N ARG A 71 -7.78 37.67 -31.84
CA ARG A 71 -8.03 39.11 -31.98
C ARG A 71 -8.44 39.48 -33.39
N ASN A 72 -9.32 40.48 -33.49
CA ASN A 72 -9.66 41.14 -34.74
C ASN A 72 -8.52 42.08 -35.20
N GLU A 73 -8.59 42.57 -36.44
CA GLU A 73 -7.59 43.49 -37.00
C GLU A 73 -7.42 44.79 -36.19
N ASP A 74 -8.47 45.23 -35.50
CA ASP A 74 -8.46 46.40 -34.62
C ASP A 74 -7.90 46.13 -33.21
N GLY A 75 -7.47 44.89 -32.95
CA GLY A 75 -6.92 44.43 -31.67
C GLY A 75 -7.97 44.04 -30.63
N SER A 76 -9.27 44.18 -30.89
CA SER A 76 -10.34 43.69 -30.01
C SER A 76 -10.35 42.15 -29.96
N PHE A 77 -10.86 41.57 -28.86
CA PHE A 77 -11.04 40.11 -28.80
C PHE A 77 -12.18 39.69 -29.74
N ALA A 78 -11.95 38.63 -30.50
CA ALA A 78 -12.95 38.08 -31.41
C ALA A 78 -13.97 37.24 -30.65
N SER A 79 -15.25 37.39 -31.01
CA SER A 79 -16.33 36.54 -30.52
C SER A 79 -16.60 35.39 -31.50
N PRO A 80 -16.88 34.17 -31.00
CA PRO A 80 -17.34 33.05 -31.83
C PRO A 80 -18.78 33.29 -32.35
N GLY A 81 -19.22 32.44 -33.27
CA GLY A 81 -20.58 32.50 -33.80
C GLY A 81 -20.91 31.36 -34.75
N ALA A 82 -22.21 31.04 -34.84
CA ALA A 82 -22.75 30.00 -35.70
C ALA A 82 -24.04 30.48 -36.41
N TRP A 83 -24.33 29.94 -37.59
CA TRP A 83 -25.53 30.24 -38.40
C TRP A 83 -25.82 31.74 -38.61
N GLY A 84 -24.77 32.56 -38.70
CA GLY A 84 -24.90 34.01 -38.90
C GLY A 84 -25.24 34.79 -37.63
N VAL A 85 -25.22 34.15 -36.45
CA VAL A 85 -25.35 34.79 -35.14
C VAL A 85 -23.97 34.86 -34.47
N ILE A 86 -23.56 36.06 -34.04
CA ILE A 86 -22.33 36.27 -33.27
C ILE A 86 -22.67 36.24 -31.78
N TRP A 87 -21.90 35.51 -30.99
CA TRP A 87 -22.07 35.39 -29.54
C TRP A 87 -21.20 36.45 -28.84
N GLU A 88 -21.67 37.70 -28.84
CA GLU A 88 -20.89 38.88 -28.40
C GLU A 88 -20.42 38.84 -26.93
N ASP A 89 -21.02 37.99 -26.09
CA ASP A 89 -20.65 37.83 -24.68
C ASP A 89 -19.58 36.76 -24.43
N LEU A 90 -19.04 36.16 -25.50
CA LEU A 90 -18.03 35.10 -25.47
C LEU A 90 -16.71 35.55 -26.12
N CYS A 91 -15.61 34.94 -25.67
CA CYS A 91 -14.26 35.16 -26.18
C CYS A 91 -13.73 33.91 -26.88
N LYS A 92 -13.40 34.01 -28.17
CA LYS A 92 -12.91 32.89 -28.98
C LYS A 92 -11.44 32.55 -28.65
N LEU A 93 -11.18 31.27 -28.41
CA LEU A 93 -9.82 30.75 -28.19
C LEU A 93 -9.02 30.65 -29.50
N ASN A 94 -7.70 30.73 -29.38
CA ASN A 94 -6.73 30.61 -30.47
C ASN A 94 -5.89 29.33 -30.30
N PHE A 95 -6.09 28.37 -31.21
CA PHE A 95 -5.45 27.06 -31.13
C PHE A 95 -4.05 26.97 -31.78
N ASP A 96 -3.49 28.08 -32.24
CA ASP A 96 -2.12 28.11 -32.77
C ASP A 96 -1.06 27.86 -31.68
N ASP A 97 -1.38 28.16 -30.42
CA ASP A 97 -0.50 27.93 -29.27
C ASP A 97 -0.75 26.56 -28.61
N LYS A 98 0.28 25.71 -28.57
CA LYS A 98 0.20 24.37 -27.98
C LYS A 98 0.08 24.39 -26.46
N SER A 99 0.47 25.47 -25.77
CA SER A 99 0.27 25.54 -24.32
C SER A 99 -1.21 25.57 -23.95
N LEU A 100 -2.06 26.14 -24.81
CA LEU A 100 -3.51 26.08 -24.64
C LEU A 100 -4.02 24.63 -24.69
N TRP A 101 -3.46 23.80 -25.58
CA TRP A 101 -3.89 22.40 -25.71
C TRP A 101 -3.58 21.61 -24.43
N MET A 102 -2.41 21.86 -23.83
CA MET A 102 -2.02 21.29 -22.54
C MET A 102 -2.98 21.74 -21.44
N GLN A 103 -3.27 23.05 -21.37
CA GLN A 103 -4.18 23.60 -20.38
C GLN A 103 -5.59 23.04 -20.50
N LEU A 104 -6.14 22.92 -21.72
CA LEU A 104 -7.45 22.33 -21.94
C LEU A 104 -7.45 20.85 -21.56
N ALA A 105 -6.41 20.08 -21.91
CA ALA A 105 -6.30 18.69 -21.47
C ALA A 105 -6.31 18.56 -19.94
N ASP A 106 -5.67 19.49 -19.22
CA ASP A 106 -5.72 19.53 -17.75
C ASP A 106 -7.12 19.83 -17.21
N VAL A 107 -7.93 20.64 -17.91
CA VAL A 107 -9.36 20.82 -17.57
C VAL A 107 -10.12 19.50 -17.66
N PHE A 108 -10.00 18.77 -18.77
CA PHE A 108 -10.67 17.48 -18.92
C PHE A 108 -10.21 16.48 -17.84
N LEU A 109 -8.90 16.41 -17.58
CA LEU A 109 -8.34 15.55 -16.54
C LEU A 109 -8.87 15.90 -15.14
N HIS A 110 -9.02 17.18 -14.81
CA HIS A 110 -9.56 17.63 -13.53
C HIS A 110 -10.97 17.09 -13.28
N TRP A 111 -11.87 17.18 -14.26
CA TRP A 111 -13.23 16.67 -14.10
C TRP A 111 -13.29 15.15 -14.08
N CYS A 112 -12.42 14.45 -14.84
CA CYS A 112 -12.28 13.00 -14.73
C CYS A 112 -11.78 12.56 -13.33
N GLN A 113 -10.89 13.33 -12.69
CA GLN A 113 -10.46 13.09 -11.31
C GLN A 113 -11.62 13.17 -10.32
N LEU A 114 -12.59 14.05 -10.56
CA LEU A 114 -13.83 14.19 -9.77
C LEU A 114 -14.89 13.14 -10.12
N GLY A 115 -14.59 12.23 -11.04
CA GLY A 115 -15.42 11.08 -11.39
C GLY A 115 -16.29 11.25 -12.63
N VAL A 116 -16.14 12.33 -13.39
CA VAL A 116 -16.85 12.52 -14.66
C VAL A 116 -16.45 11.44 -15.68
N ASP A 117 -17.44 10.78 -16.29
CA ASP A 117 -17.25 9.67 -17.22
C ASP A 117 -17.08 10.14 -18.68
N GLY A 118 -17.40 11.39 -18.97
CA GLY A 118 -17.23 11.95 -20.30
C GLY A 118 -17.69 13.39 -20.46
N PHE A 119 -17.69 13.86 -21.69
CA PHE A 119 -17.93 15.25 -22.03
C PHE A 119 -18.81 15.36 -23.25
N ARG A 120 -19.86 16.17 -23.17
CA ARG A 120 -20.47 16.76 -24.37
C ARG A 120 -19.55 17.90 -24.81
N CYS A 121 -18.97 17.75 -25.99
CA CYS A 121 -18.02 18.70 -26.55
C CYS A 121 -18.79 19.78 -27.31
N ASP A 122 -19.21 20.81 -26.58
CA ASP A 122 -19.94 21.96 -27.10
C ASP A 122 -19.08 22.74 -28.11
N ALA A 123 -19.69 23.08 -29.24
CA ALA A 123 -19.03 23.62 -30.43
C ALA A 123 -17.74 22.89 -30.84
N GLY A 124 -17.61 21.60 -30.50
CA GLY A 124 -16.37 20.84 -30.69
C GLY A 124 -15.93 20.74 -32.15
N TYR A 125 -16.86 20.86 -33.10
CA TYR A 125 -16.58 20.91 -34.54
C TYR A 125 -15.84 22.19 -34.99
N MET A 126 -15.76 23.22 -34.14
CA MET A 126 -14.99 24.44 -34.41
C MET A 126 -13.52 24.31 -34.01
N ILE A 127 -13.15 23.23 -33.30
CA ILE A 127 -11.80 22.99 -32.83
C ILE A 127 -11.07 22.08 -33.84
N PRO A 128 -9.81 22.39 -34.22
CA PRO A 128 -9.08 21.57 -35.18
C PRO A 128 -8.85 20.13 -34.69
N ALA A 129 -8.97 19.15 -35.59
CA ALA A 129 -8.78 17.73 -35.29
C ALA A 129 -7.46 17.40 -34.56
N PRO A 130 -6.29 17.97 -34.91
CA PRO A 130 -5.05 17.69 -34.17
C PRO A 130 -5.09 18.09 -32.68
N VAL A 131 -5.85 19.13 -32.33
CA VAL A 131 -6.03 19.53 -30.92
C VAL A 131 -6.83 18.48 -30.18
N TRP A 132 -7.92 18.02 -30.79
CA TRP A 132 -8.74 16.94 -30.23
C TRP A 132 -7.96 15.64 -30.10
N THR A 133 -7.17 15.25 -31.10
CA THR A 133 -6.30 14.07 -31.01
C THR A 133 -5.36 14.16 -29.81
N TYR A 134 -4.78 15.34 -29.55
CA TYR A 134 -3.94 15.56 -28.37
C TYR A 134 -4.73 15.43 -27.06
N ILE A 135 -5.85 16.13 -26.93
CA ILE A 135 -6.67 16.14 -25.72
C ILE A 135 -7.20 14.73 -25.41
N THR A 136 -7.80 14.06 -26.38
CA THR A 136 -8.40 12.74 -26.17
C THR A 136 -7.34 11.69 -25.84
N ALA A 137 -6.17 11.73 -26.48
CA ALA A 137 -5.04 10.86 -26.14
C ALA A 137 -4.56 11.11 -24.71
N ARG A 138 -4.31 12.38 -24.34
CA ARG A 138 -3.81 12.76 -23.01
C ARG A 138 -4.77 12.40 -21.88
N VAL A 139 -6.07 12.54 -22.11
CA VAL A 139 -7.11 12.14 -21.13
C VAL A 139 -7.17 10.63 -21.00
N ARG A 140 -7.18 9.89 -22.13
CA ARG A 140 -7.29 8.42 -22.13
C ARG A 140 -6.05 7.69 -21.65
N GLU A 141 -4.88 8.33 -21.62
CA GLU A 141 -3.70 7.82 -20.91
C GLU A 141 -3.98 7.56 -19.42
N GLN A 142 -4.84 8.37 -18.79
CA GLN A 142 -5.18 8.25 -17.36
C GLN A 142 -6.60 7.73 -17.11
N TYR A 143 -7.52 8.00 -18.04
CA TYR A 143 -8.94 7.67 -17.99
C TYR A 143 -9.40 7.07 -19.33
N PRO A 144 -9.00 5.81 -19.64
CA PRO A 144 -9.22 5.20 -20.95
C PRO A 144 -10.70 5.10 -21.35
N ASP A 145 -11.57 4.94 -20.35
CA ASP A 145 -13.01 4.79 -20.52
C ASP A 145 -13.75 6.14 -20.76
N THR A 146 -13.05 7.28 -20.82
CA THR A 146 -13.68 8.59 -20.98
C THR A 146 -14.37 8.75 -22.34
N ILE A 147 -15.64 9.17 -22.28
CA ILE A 147 -16.50 9.37 -23.44
C ILE A 147 -16.39 10.82 -23.95
N PHE A 148 -16.10 10.99 -25.24
CA PHE A 148 -16.16 12.28 -25.92
C PHE A 148 -17.35 12.29 -26.88
N PHE A 149 -18.39 13.05 -26.53
CA PHE A 149 -19.64 13.14 -27.26
C PHE A 149 -19.72 14.47 -28.01
N LEU A 150 -19.61 14.44 -29.34
CA LEU A 150 -19.57 15.62 -30.17
C LEU A 150 -20.95 16.26 -30.36
N GLU A 151 -21.04 17.57 -30.15
CA GLU A 151 -22.20 18.35 -30.56
C GLU A 151 -22.32 18.45 -32.10
N GLY A 152 -23.54 18.30 -32.63
CA GLY A 152 -23.83 18.24 -34.07
C GLY A 152 -24.31 19.56 -34.69
N LEU A 153 -24.61 20.57 -33.86
CA LEU A 153 -25.27 21.80 -34.27
C LEU A 153 -24.38 22.69 -35.14
N GLY A 154 -24.42 22.51 -36.47
CA GLY A 154 -23.83 23.44 -37.44
C GLY A 154 -22.45 23.05 -37.98
N GLY A 155 -21.88 21.93 -37.53
CA GLY A 155 -20.65 21.37 -38.09
C GLY A 155 -20.85 20.77 -39.50
N GLY A 156 -19.83 20.87 -40.36
CA GLY A 156 -19.84 20.18 -41.64
C GLY A 156 -19.76 18.67 -41.45
N ILE A 157 -20.53 17.90 -42.25
CA ILE A 157 -20.58 16.43 -42.17
C ILE A 157 -19.17 15.80 -42.25
N HIS A 158 -18.28 16.38 -43.06
CA HIS A 158 -16.88 15.93 -43.16
C HIS A 158 -16.13 16.10 -41.83
N THR A 159 -16.28 17.23 -41.15
CA THR A 159 -15.64 17.50 -39.85
C THR A 159 -16.17 16.53 -38.79
N THR A 160 -17.48 16.30 -38.74
CA THR A 160 -18.06 15.30 -37.83
C THR A 160 -17.49 13.91 -38.08
N GLU A 161 -17.37 13.52 -39.34
CA GLU A 161 -16.80 12.23 -39.74
C GLU A 161 -15.31 12.11 -39.34
N GLU A 162 -14.50 13.13 -39.60
CA GLU A 162 -13.08 13.20 -39.22
C GLU A 162 -12.88 13.11 -37.70
N LEU A 163 -13.69 13.83 -36.91
CA LEU A 163 -13.56 13.82 -35.45
C LEU A 163 -13.93 12.47 -34.82
N LEU A 164 -14.90 11.76 -35.39
CA LEU A 164 -15.30 10.42 -34.94
C LEU A 164 -14.28 9.34 -35.36
N GLN A 165 -13.72 9.43 -36.57
CA GLN A 165 -12.81 8.40 -37.08
C GLN A 165 -11.37 8.60 -36.62
N GLU A 166 -10.88 9.85 -36.56
CA GLU A 166 -9.45 10.15 -36.42
C GLU A 166 -9.10 10.92 -35.13
N ALA A 167 -10.02 11.74 -34.60
CA ALA A 167 -9.74 12.58 -33.43
C ALA A 167 -10.23 11.98 -32.09
N GLY A 168 -10.74 10.74 -32.10
CA GLY A 168 -11.05 9.98 -30.89
C GLY A 168 -12.42 10.25 -30.26
N HIS A 169 -13.36 10.92 -30.93
CA HIS A 169 -14.73 11.08 -30.42
C HIS A 169 -15.50 9.76 -30.50
N ASN A 170 -16.34 9.47 -29.50
CA ASN A 170 -17.11 8.23 -29.46
C ASN A 170 -18.38 8.33 -30.28
N TRP A 171 -19.14 9.41 -30.07
CA TRP A 171 -20.49 9.60 -30.61
C TRP A 171 -20.67 11.04 -31.08
N ALA A 172 -21.65 11.27 -31.95
CA ALA A 172 -22.07 12.61 -32.33
C ALA A 172 -23.59 12.77 -32.28
N TYR A 173 -24.06 13.99 -32.10
CA TYR A 173 -25.47 14.31 -32.14
C TYR A 173 -26.08 13.97 -33.50
N SER A 174 -27.29 13.40 -33.47
CA SER A 174 -28.14 13.25 -34.64
C SER A 174 -28.99 14.50 -34.84
N GLU A 175 -29.13 14.94 -36.09
CA GLU A 175 -30.02 16.01 -36.54
C GLU A 175 -31.47 15.54 -36.76
N PHE A 176 -31.82 14.32 -36.32
CA PHE A 176 -33.17 13.75 -36.45
C PHE A 176 -34.26 14.59 -35.75
N PHE A 177 -33.90 15.28 -34.65
CA PHE A 177 -34.84 16.13 -33.90
C PHE A 177 -35.38 17.31 -34.74
N GLN A 178 -34.64 17.76 -35.76
CA GLN A 178 -35.03 18.84 -36.66
C GLN A 178 -35.91 18.38 -37.83
N GLN A 179 -36.04 17.06 -38.06
CA GLN A 179 -36.75 16.51 -39.22
C GLN A 179 -38.24 16.31 -38.91
N PHE A 180 -39.09 16.93 -39.71
CA PHE A 180 -40.55 16.94 -39.55
C PHE A 180 -41.25 16.41 -40.81
N GLY A 181 -42.36 15.69 -40.63
CA GLY A 181 -43.08 15.06 -41.74
C GLY A 181 -42.47 13.75 -42.23
N TYR A 182 -43.19 13.07 -43.12
CA TYR A 182 -42.86 11.70 -43.55
C TYR A 182 -41.52 11.59 -44.31
N GLN A 183 -41.32 12.42 -45.34
CA GLN A 183 -40.19 12.26 -46.26
C GLN A 183 -38.87 12.63 -45.60
N ASP A 184 -38.82 13.76 -44.90
CA ASP A 184 -37.61 14.26 -44.24
C ASP A 184 -37.14 13.30 -43.14
N MET A 185 -38.06 12.76 -42.32
CA MET A 185 -37.73 11.74 -41.33
C MET A 185 -37.20 10.46 -41.98
N LEU A 186 -37.85 9.98 -43.06
CA LEU A 186 -37.45 8.75 -43.74
C LEU A 186 -36.05 8.87 -44.37
N ASP A 187 -35.77 9.99 -45.03
CA ASP A 187 -34.47 10.24 -45.67
C ASP A 187 -33.37 10.40 -44.62
N TYR A 188 -33.67 11.07 -43.50
CA TYR A 188 -32.72 11.20 -42.40
C TYR A 188 -32.43 9.87 -41.72
N ILE A 189 -33.44 9.01 -41.49
CA ILE A 189 -33.20 7.67 -40.92
C ILE A 189 -32.26 6.86 -41.82
N ARG A 190 -32.45 6.92 -43.15
CA ARG A 190 -31.55 6.26 -44.10
C ARG A 190 -30.13 6.82 -44.02
N PHE A 191 -29.98 8.15 -43.95
CA PHE A 191 -28.70 8.80 -43.75
C PHE A 191 -28.04 8.36 -42.44
N ALA A 192 -28.75 8.42 -41.32
CA ALA A 192 -28.22 8.10 -40.00
C ALA A 192 -27.76 6.64 -39.89
N ILE A 193 -28.50 5.69 -40.47
CA ILE A 193 -28.08 4.28 -40.56
C ILE A 193 -26.80 4.16 -41.41
N SER A 194 -26.77 4.78 -42.60
CA SER A 194 -25.62 4.70 -43.49
C SER A 194 -24.37 5.37 -42.91
N PHE A 195 -24.54 6.50 -42.23
CA PHE A 195 -23.45 7.22 -41.58
C PHE A 195 -22.92 6.41 -40.39
N SER A 196 -23.81 5.94 -39.53
CA SER A 196 -23.41 5.22 -38.31
C SER A 196 -22.71 3.90 -38.59
N ASN A 197 -23.07 3.21 -39.68
CA ASN A 197 -22.37 1.99 -40.11
C ASN A 197 -20.96 2.25 -40.67
N ARG A 198 -20.61 3.50 -40.99
CA ARG A 198 -19.35 3.86 -41.65
C ARG A 198 -18.41 4.69 -40.77
N ALA A 199 -18.95 5.67 -40.04
CA ALA A 199 -18.16 6.72 -39.40
C ALA A 199 -18.28 6.80 -37.87
N GLY A 200 -19.39 6.33 -37.28
CA GLY A 200 -19.61 6.40 -35.83
C GLY A 200 -21.07 6.69 -35.47
N CYS A 201 -21.48 6.32 -34.27
CA CYS A 201 -22.88 6.37 -33.86
C CYS A 201 -23.42 7.81 -33.76
N LEU A 202 -24.57 8.06 -34.41
CA LEU A 202 -25.37 9.27 -34.23
C LEU A 202 -26.46 9.05 -33.17
N VAL A 203 -26.44 9.86 -32.11
CA VAL A 203 -27.38 9.74 -30.98
C VAL A 203 -28.65 10.52 -31.26
N ASN A 204 -29.80 9.84 -31.29
CA ASN A 204 -31.09 10.47 -31.56
C ASN A 204 -31.64 11.18 -30.34
N PHE A 205 -31.78 12.50 -30.41
CA PHE A 205 -32.52 13.27 -29.42
C PHE A 205 -33.99 13.46 -29.85
N ALA A 206 -34.91 13.45 -28.89
CA ALA A 206 -36.30 13.83 -29.17
C ALA A 206 -36.40 15.33 -29.50
N GLU A 207 -35.71 16.15 -28.70
CA GLU A 207 -35.55 17.61 -28.84
C GLU A 207 -34.28 18.06 -28.11
N THR A 208 -33.86 19.31 -28.36
CA THR A 208 -32.73 19.99 -27.71
C THR A 208 -33.21 21.23 -26.95
N HIS A 209 -32.32 21.87 -26.18
CA HIS A 209 -32.64 23.09 -25.45
C HIS A 209 -32.80 24.32 -26.37
N ASP A 210 -32.21 24.30 -27.58
CA ASP A 210 -32.28 25.40 -28.55
C ASP A 210 -33.62 25.53 -29.26
N ASN A 211 -34.41 24.46 -29.28
CA ASN A 211 -35.62 24.34 -30.08
C ASN A 211 -36.89 24.66 -29.25
N PRO A 212 -38.00 25.07 -29.89
CA PRO A 212 -39.30 25.09 -29.22
C PRO A 212 -39.65 23.71 -28.66
N ARG A 213 -40.21 23.67 -27.44
CA ARG A 213 -40.58 22.42 -26.77
C ARG A 213 -41.66 21.67 -27.55
N LEU A 214 -41.50 20.37 -27.71
CA LEU A 214 -42.45 19.50 -28.40
C LEU A 214 -43.82 19.49 -27.72
N ALA A 215 -43.85 19.55 -26.39
CA ALA A 215 -45.10 19.55 -25.62
C ALA A 215 -45.93 20.83 -25.85
N ALA A 216 -45.30 21.93 -26.30
CA ALA A 216 -46.03 23.15 -26.67
C ALA A 216 -46.96 22.93 -27.87
N LYS A 217 -46.67 21.94 -28.72
CA LYS A 217 -47.55 21.52 -29.80
C LYS A 217 -48.68 20.63 -29.26
N SER A 218 -48.32 19.49 -28.67
CA SER A 218 -49.25 18.64 -27.90
C SER A 218 -48.51 17.55 -27.11
N PRO A 219 -49.13 16.98 -26.05
CA PRO A 219 -48.58 15.80 -25.37
C PRO A 219 -48.45 14.57 -26.28
N ALA A 220 -49.38 14.37 -27.22
CA ALA A 220 -49.35 13.24 -28.15
C ALA A 220 -48.17 13.37 -29.14
N TRP A 221 -47.90 14.58 -29.60
CA TRP A 221 -46.75 14.89 -30.44
C TRP A 221 -45.42 14.65 -29.71
N ALA A 222 -45.30 15.14 -28.47
CA ALA A 222 -44.11 14.89 -27.65
C ALA A 222 -43.86 13.39 -27.44
N ALA A 223 -44.91 12.61 -27.12
CA ALA A 223 -44.82 11.16 -26.97
C ALA A 223 -44.40 10.45 -28.27
N LEU A 224 -44.95 10.86 -29.42
CA LEU A 224 -44.56 10.32 -30.73
C LEU A 224 -43.08 10.58 -31.01
N ARG A 225 -42.59 11.79 -30.75
CA ARG A 225 -41.19 12.17 -31.02
C ARG A 225 -40.21 11.43 -30.11
N VAL A 226 -40.56 11.26 -28.83
CA VAL A 226 -39.81 10.38 -27.91
C VAL A 226 -39.75 8.94 -28.43
N LYS A 227 -40.89 8.37 -28.84
CA LYS A 227 -40.93 7.00 -29.40
C LYS A 227 -40.12 6.87 -30.68
N THR A 228 -40.25 7.82 -31.61
CA THR A 228 -39.55 7.74 -32.91
C THR A 228 -38.04 7.92 -32.75
N ALA A 229 -37.59 8.88 -31.94
CA ALA A 229 -36.17 9.05 -31.63
C ALA A 229 -35.58 7.76 -31.02
N ALA A 230 -36.28 7.15 -30.05
CA ALA A 230 -35.88 5.89 -29.43
C ALA A 230 -35.89 4.70 -30.40
N LEU A 231 -37.01 4.43 -31.08
CA LEU A 231 -37.20 3.19 -31.85
C LEU A 231 -36.44 3.18 -33.19
N PHE A 232 -36.14 4.36 -33.76
CA PHE A 232 -35.33 4.49 -34.97
C PHE A 232 -33.85 4.78 -34.70
N SER A 233 -33.43 4.83 -33.43
CA SER A 233 -32.02 5.02 -33.06
C SER A 233 -31.12 3.90 -33.58
N VAL A 234 -29.91 4.25 -34.00
CA VAL A 234 -28.85 3.25 -34.23
C VAL A 234 -28.27 2.85 -32.88
N ALA A 235 -27.96 1.56 -32.70
CA ALA A 235 -27.42 1.02 -31.43
C ALA A 235 -28.23 1.34 -30.16
N GLY A 236 -29.52 1.67 -30.30
CA GLY A 236 -30.35 2.06 -29.17
C GLY A 236 -30.03 3.45 -28.60
N ALA A 237 -29.18 4.23 -29.26
CA ALA A 237 -28.66 5.50 -28.77
C ALA A 237 -29.73 6.61 -28.84
N PHE A 238 -30.32 6.90 -27.67
CA PHE A 238 -31.45 7.81 -27.52
C PHE A 238 -31.25 8.77 -26.35
N GLY A 239 -31.60 10.04 -26.55
CA GLY A 239 -31.53 11.10 -25.53
C GLY A 239 -32.75 12.02 -25.53
N ILE A 240 -32.94 12.72 -24.41
CA ILE A 240 -33.93 13.80 -24.25
C ILE A 240 -33.29 14.98 -23.54
N ALA A 241 -33.78 16.19 -23.81
CA ALA A 241 -33.47 17.35 -22.98
C ALA A 241 -34.30 17.30 -21.68
N ASN A 242 -33.78 17.87 -20.60
CA ASN A 242 -34.51 17.95 -19.32
C ASN A 242 -35.88 18.63 -19.49
N GLY A 243 -36.88 18.15 -18.74
CA GLY A 243 -38.26 18.60 -18.80
C GLY A 243 -39.12 17.97 -19.90
N VAL A 244 -38.55 17.18 -20.82
CA VAL A 244 -39.33 16.45 -21.85
C VAL A 244 -40.20 15.40 -21.18
N GLU A 245 -39.61 14.71 -20.21
CA GLU A 245 -40.25 13.74 -19.35
C GLU A 245 -41.44 14.34 -18.59
N TRP A 246 -41.43 15.65 -18.32
CA TRP A 246 -42.49 16.38 -17.62
C TRP A 246 -43.42 17.19 -18.54
N LEU A 247 -43.29 17.04 -19.86
CA LEU A 247 -44.09 17.78 -20.85
C LEU A 247 -43.98 19.31 -20.70
N ALA A 248 -42.80 19.83 -20.36
CA ALA A 248 -42.55 21.27 -20.28
C ALA A 248 -42.83 21.95 -21.64
N THR A 249 -43.65 23.00 -21.64
CA THR A 249 -44.07 23.73 -22.85
C THR A 249 -43.27 25.01 -23.09
N GLU A 250 -42.59 25.53 -22.08
CA GLU A 250 -41.84 26.78 -22.15
C GLU A 250 -40.48 26.55 -22.82
N LYS A 251 -40.14 27.35 -23.83
CA LYS A 251 -38.82 27.28 -24.48
C LYS A 251 -37.74 27.67 -23.46
N ILE A 252 -36.66 26.91 -23.44
CA ILE A 252 -35.48 27.23 -22.61
C ILE A 252 -34.78 28.44 -23.24
N HIS A 253 -34.71 29.53 -22.49
CA HIS A 253 -33.89 30.69 -22.79
C HIS A 253 -32.68 30.64 -21.88
N VAL A 254 -31.49 30.39 -22.44
CA VAL A 254 -30.25 30.14 -21.67
C VAL A 254 -29.78 31.29 -20.78
N HIS A 255 -30.39 32.47 -20.90
CA HIS A 255 -30.13 33.62 -20.04
C HIS A 255 -31.19 33.82 -18.94
N ASP A 256 -32.23 32.99 -18.91
CA ASP A 256 -33.34 33.04 -17.96
C ASP A 256 -33.48 31.70 -17.20
N ALA A 257 -34.17 31.74 -16.05
CA ALA A 257 -34.45 30.56 -15.24
C ALA A 257 -35.84 29.97 -15.56
N ASN A 258 -36.03 29.44 -16.78
CA ASN A 258 -37.31 28.88 -17.20
C ASN A 258 -37.69 27.62 -16.40
N SER A 259 -38.99 27.35 -16.26
CA SER A 259 -39.49 26.18 -15.54
C SER A 259 -39.37 24.91 -16.40
N LEU A 260 -38.88 23.83 -15.80
CA LEU A 260 -38.85 22.49 -16.41
C LEU A 260 -40.13 21.67 -16.16
N ALA A 261 -41.17 22.28 -15.57
CA ALA A 261 -42.40 21.61 -15.15
C ALA A 261 -42.17 20.38 -14.23
N TRP A 262 -41.10 20.42 -13.43
CA TRP A 262 -40.66 19.29 -12.61
C TRP A 262 -41.78 18.72 -11.73
N GLY A 263 -42.03 17.41 -11.82
CA GLY A 263 -43.07 16.73 -11.05
C GLY A 263 -44.51 16.88 -11.57
N SER A 264 -44.69 17.35 -12.81
CA SER A 264 -46.01 17.42 -13.46
C SER A 264 -46.75 16.07 -13.45
N GLU A 265 -48.03 16.06 -13.08
CA GLU A 265 -48.89 14.87 -13.11
C GLU A 265 -49.02 14.29 -14.53
N PRO A 266 -49.39 15.07 -15.58
CA PRO A 266 -49.22 14.61 -16.95
C PRO A 266 -47.73 14.62 -17.30
N ASN A 267 -47.19 13.42 -17.59
CA ASN A 267 -45.78 13.23 -17.88
C ASN A 267 -45.54 12.01 -18.79
N LEU A 268 -44.31 11.86 -19.27
CA LEU A 268 -43.86 10.76 -20.13
C LEU A 268 -42.93 9.78 -19.40
N THR A 269 -42.77 9.89 -18.08
CA THR A 269 -41.78 9.11 -17.30
C THR A 269 -41.95 7.59 -17.47
N SER A 270 -43.18 7.08 -17.41
CA SER A 270 -43.50 5.65 -17.59
C SER A 270 -43.21 5.15 -19.02
N LEU A 271 -43.49 5.99 -20.02
CA LEU A 271 -43.16 5.69 -21.42
C LEU A 271 -41.65 5.62 -21.62
N ILE A 272 -40.91 6.61 -21.11
CA ILE A 272 -39.45 6.66 -21.19
C ILE A 272 -38.85 5.44 -20.48
N GLN A 273 -39.31 5.10 -19.28
CA GLN A 273 -38.85 3.91 -18.56
C GLN A 273 -39.06 2.62 -19.38
N THR A 274 -40.21 2.49 -20.05
CA THR A 274 -40.52 1.33 -20.90
C THR A 274 -39.61 1.27 -22.12
N LEU A 275 -39.39 2.40 -22.80
CA LEU A 275 -38.48 2.48 -23.94
C LEU A 275 -37.03 2.18 -23.53
N THR A 276 -36.53 2.78 -22.46
CA THR A 276 -35.18 2.54 -21.94
C THR A 276 -34.99 1.06 -21.57
N ARG A 277 -35.98 0.42 -20.95
CA ARG A 277 -35.93 -1.02 -20.66
C ARG A 277 -35.84 -1.85 -21.94
N LEU A 278 -36.67 -1.56 -22.93
CA LEU A 278 -36.66 -2.24 -24.22
C LEU A 278 -35.31 -2.10 -24.94
N LEU A 279 -34.78 -0.87 -25.00
CA LEU A 279 -33.49 -0.55 -25.63
C LEU A 279 -32.32 -1.29 -24.95
N ASN A 280 -32.33 -1.36 -23.62
CA ASN A 280 -31.26 -2.00 -22.84
C ASN A 280 -31.30 -3.54 -22.85
N GLN A 281 -32.49 -4.14 -22.96
CA GLN A 281 -32.66 -5.58 -22.77
C GLN A 281 -32.80 -6.36 -24.08
N HIS A 282 -33.35 -5.76 -25.13
CA HIS A 282 -33.67 -6.50 -26.35
C HIS A 282 -32.50 -6.48 -27.36
N PRO A 283 -31.97 -7.63 -27.82
CA PRO A 283 -30.80 -7.70 -28.70
C PRO A 283 -30.89 -6.87 -29.99
N ALA A 284 -32.09 -6.72 -30.57
CA ALA A 284 -32.33 -5.90 -31.76
C ALA A 284 -32.08 -4.38 -31.57
N PHE A 285 -31.76 -3.91 -30.36
CA PHE A 285 -31.34 -2.54 -30.08
C PHE A 285 -29.87 -2.41 -29.69
N GLN A 286 -29.11 -3.51 -29.66
CA GLN A 286 -27.67 -3.48 -29.39
C GLN A 286 -26.87 -2.93 -30.59
N ALA A 287 -25.60 -2.61 -30.37
CA ALA A 287 -24.72 -1.99 -31.37
C ALA A 287 -24.57 -2.81 -32.67
N GLN A 288 -24.53 -4.15 -32.57
CA GLN A 288 -24.39 -5.06 -33.70
C GLN A 288 -25.73 -5.40 -34.39
N ALA A 289 -26.84 -4.82 -33.95
CA ALA A 289 -28.14 -5.05 -34.57
C ALA A 289 -28.17 -4.49 -36.00
N THR A 290 -28.72 -5.25 -36.94
CA THR A 290 -28.87 -4.78 -38.33
C THR A 290 -30.19 -4.04 -38.51
N LEU A 291 -30.12 -2.78 -38.95
CA LEU A 291 -31.29 -1.95 -39.26
C LEU A 291 -31.52 -1.92 -40.77
N ARG A 292 -32.76 -2.17 -41.22
CA ARG A 292 -33.09 -2.17 -42.65
C ARG A 292 -34.46 -1.58 -42.90
N ILE A 293 -34.57 -0.75 -43.94
CA ILE A 293 -35.84 -0.29 -44.50
C ILE A 293 -36.07 -1.04 -45.81
N PRO A 294 -36.94 -2.06 -45.86
CA PRO A 294 -37.19 -2.84 -47.07
C PRO A 294 -37.81 -2.00 -48.19
N ASN A 295 -37.38 -2.27 -49.43
CA ASN A 295 -37.99 -1.70 -50.64
C ASN A 295 -39.45 -2.12 -50.85
N SER A 296 -39.95 -3.09 -50.09
CA SER A 296 -41.35 -3.54 -50.13
C SER A 296 -42.30 -2.63 -49.35
N PHE A 297 -41.77 -1.76 -48.48
CA PHE A 297 -42.60 -0.91 -47.64
C PHE A 297 -43.35 0.14 -48.47
N ARG A 298 -44.67 0.24 -48.30
CA ARG A 298 -45.57 1.18 -49.00
C ARG A 298 -46.53 1.83 -48.02
N GLY A 299 -47.11 2.97 -48.42
CA GLY A 299 -48.04 3.75 -47.60
C GLY A 299 -47.42 5.06 -47.08
N ASN A 300 -48.05 5.68 -46.09
CA ASN A 300 -47.67 6.97 -45.51
C ASN A 300 -47.19 6.87 -44.05
N ALA A 301 -47.01 5.65 -43.53
CA ALA A 301 -46.30 5.41 -42.27
C ALA A 301 -44.85 4.98 -42.53
N ILE A 302 -43.95 5.34 -41.61
CA ILE A 302 -42.53 4.98 -41.65
C ILE A 302 -42.37 3.60 -41.03
N GLY A 303 -41.64 2.71 -41.69
CA GLY A 303 -41.32 1.38 -41.17
C GLY A 303 -39.83 1.08 -41.22
N MET A 304 -39.33 0.32 -40.24
CA MET A 304 -37.97 -0.22 -40.21
C MET A 304 -37.96 -1.61 -39.56
N LEU A 305 -37.14 -2.51 -40.09
CA LEU A 305 -36.84 -3.80 -39.47
C LEU A 305 -35.55 -3.74 -38.67
N ARG A 306 -35.57 -4.32 -37.47
CA ARG A 306 -34.38 -4.49 -36.61
C ARG A 306 -34.12 -5.98 -36.42
N TYR A 307 -32.95 -6.43 -36.85
CA TYR A 307 -32.50 -7.80 -36.67
C TYR A 307 -31.55 -7.87 -35.48
N PRO A 308 -31.78 -8.81 -34.53
CA PRO A 308 -30.77 -9.17 -33.54
C PRO A 308 -29.42 -9.53 -34.19
N PRO A 309 -28.30 -9.38 -33.46
CA PRO A 309 -27.02 -9.96 -33.87
C PRO A 309 -27.18 -11.48 -34.12
N SER A 310 -26.46 -12.03 -35.11
CA SER A 310 -26.40 -13.46 -35.37
C SER A 310 -25.03 -14.03 -34.98
N ASP A 311 -24.99 -15.23 -34.39
CA ASP A 311 -23.76 -15.86 -33.90
C ASP A 311 -22.79 -16.35 -35.01
N ASP A 312 -23.18 -16.33 -36.30
CA ASP A 312 -22.35 -16.79 -37.41
C ASP A 312 -21.58 -15.62 -38.07
N ASP A 313 -20.37 -15.35 -37.59
CA ASP A 313 -19.46 -14.30 -38.09
C ASP A 313 -18.56 -14.76 -39.27
N SER A 314 -19.00 -15.77 -40.04
CA SER A 314 -18.19 -16.33 -41.14
C SER A 314 -18.88 -16.23 -42.50
N SER A 315 -19.01 -15.01 -43.03
CA SER A 315 -18.81 -14.64 -44.45
C SER A 315 -19.59 -13.38 -44.83
N GLN A 316 -18.88 -12.43 -45.45
CA GLN A 316 -19.41 -11.19 -46.04
C GLN A 316 -20.31 -11.40 -47.28
N THR A 317 -21.01 -12.52 -47.40
CA THR A 317 -21.96 -12.77 -48.49
C THR A 317 -23.21 -13.46 -47.95
N ARG A 318 -24.18 -12.64 -47.49
CA ARG A 318 -25.57 -12.97 -47.09
C ARG A 318 -25.83 -14.42 -46.63
N PRO A 319 -26.24 -14.55 -45.36
CA PRO A 319 -27.55 -15.14 -45.08
C PRO A 319 -28.42 -14.22 -44.21
N ILE A 320 -29.74 -14.30 -44.40
CA ILE A 320 -30.74 -13.66 -43.55
C ILE A 320 -30.75 -14.42 -42.21
N PRO A 321 -30.71 -13.75 -41.03
CA PRO A 321 -30.62 -14.43 -39.73
C PRO A 321 -31.79 -15.37 -39.44
N THR A 322 -31.50 -16.44 -38.68
CA THR A 322 -32.43 -17.41 -38.09
C THR A 322 -33.25 -16.87 -36.90
N THR A 323 -33.03 -15.61 -36.50
CA THR A 323 -33.75 -14.91 -35.43
C THR A 323 -34.85 -14.00 -35.98
N THR A 324 -36.03 -14.00 -35.33
CA THR A 324 -37.18 -13.20 -35.75
C THR A 324 -36.90 -11.70 -35.59
N PRO A 325 -37.00 -10.86 -36.65
CA PRO A 325 -36.79 -9.43 -36.55
C PRO A 325 -37.94 -8.72 -35.82
N LEU A 326 -37.66 -7.53 -35.31
CA LEU A 326 -38.70 -6.59 -34.86
C LEU A 326 -39.09 -5.65 -36.01
N LEU A 327 -40.39 -5.33 -36.11
CA LEU A 327 -40.91 -4.29 -37.00
C LEU A 327 -41.23 -3.03 -36.19
N VAL A 328 -40.43 -1.98 -36.38
CA VAL A 328 -40.74 -0.64 -35.90
C VAL A 328 -41.59 0.08 -36.94
N ALA A 329 -42.74 0.64 -36.53
CA ALA A 329 -43.61 1.41 -37.41
C ALA A 329 -44.10 2.69 -36.71
N ALA A 330 -44.10 3.82 -37.42
CA ALA A 330 -44.56 5.09 -36.89
C ALA A 330 -45.39 5.90 -37.88
N ASN A 331 -46.43 6.55 -37.38
CA ASN A 331 -47.22 7.52 -38.08
C ASN A 331 -46.71 8.94 -37.72
N PRO A 332 -46.02 9.63 -38.64
CA PRO A 332 -45.53 10.99 -38.39
C PRO A 332 -46.65 12.04 -38.40
N GLU A 333 -47.88 11.69 -38.78
CA GLU A 333 -49.04 12.59 -38.85
C GLU A 333 -49.85 12.59 -37.54
N GLU A 334 -50.20 13.77 -37.04
CA GLU A 334 -50.87 13.94 -35.75
C GLU A 334 -52.40 13.88 -35.83
N ASN A 335 -52.95 14.18 -37.00
CA ASN A 335 -54.40 14.34 -37.18
C ASN A 335 -55.04 13.27 -38.08
N GLN A 336 -54.23 12.43 -38.73
CA GLN A 336 -54.72 11.45 -39.71
C GLN A 336 -54.08 10.08 -39.45
N PRO A 337 -54.84 8.98 -39.65
CA PRO A 337 -54.24 7.64 -39.61
C PRO A 337 -53.32 7.44 -40.81
N ALA A 338 -52.31 6.60 -40.64
CA ALA A 338 -51.39 6.20 -41.70
C ALA A 338 -51.38 4.68 -41.88
N THR A 339 -51.12 4.23 -43.10
CA THR A 339 -50.98 2.81 -43.42
C THR A 339 -49.53 2.47 -43.74
N LEU A 340 -49.08 1.32 -43.24
CA LEU A 340 -47.85 0.67 -43.65
C LEU A 340 -48.19 -0.70 -44.23
N GLU A 341 -47.75 -0.94 -45.47
CA GLU A 341 -47.87 -2.23 -46.15
C GLU A 341 -46.49 -2.81 -46.43
N TRP A 342 -46.31 -4.12 -46.24
CA TRP A 342 -45.05 -4.80 -46.49
C TRP A 342 -45.22 -6.24 -46.97
N SER A 343 -44.16 -6.80 -47.54
CA SER A 343 -44.11 -8.21 -47.90
C SER A 343 -43.94 -9.09 -46.65
N VAL A 344 -44.76 -10.12 -46.50
CA VAL A 344 -44.67 -11.11 -45.40
C VAL A 344 -43.31 -11.83 -45.39
N SER A 345 -42.59 -11.85 -46.52
CA SER A 345 -41.20 -12.35 -46.59
C SER A 345 -40.19 -11.53 -45.80
N ASP A 346 -40.46 -10.24 -45.57
CA ASP A 346 -39.57 -9.36 -44.80
C ASP A 346 -39.86 -9.46 -43.29
N PHE A 347 -41.13 -9.56 -42.90
CA PHE A 347 -41.57 -9.79 -41.52
C PHE A 347 -42.95 -10.49 -41.51
N ASN A 348 -43.04 -11.65 -40.88
CA ASN A 348 -44.27 -12.45 -40.82
C ASN A 348 -44.88 -12.51 -39.41
N PRO A 349 -45.78 -11.58 -39.05
CA PRO A 349 -46.48 -11.60 -37.76
C PRO A 349 -47.74 -12.48 -37.74
N GLY A 350 -47.99 -13.30 -38.77
CA GLY A 350 -49.27 -14.00 -38.89
C GLY A 350 -50.45 -13.02 -39.06
N ARG A 351 -51.46 -13.10 -38.18
CA ARG A 351 -52.61 -12.18 -38.14
C ARG A 351 -52.61 -11.23 -36.93
N ARG A 352 -51.64 -11.39 -36.03
CA ARG A 352 -51.58 -10.67 -34.74
C ARG A 352 -50.11 -10.46 -34.38
N ALA A 353 -49.70 -9.20 -34.23
CA ALA A 353 -48.39 -8.85 -33.69
C ALA A 353 -48.55 -8.38 -32.24
N VAL A 354 -47.48 -8.40 -31.45
CA VAL A 354 -47.46 -7.80 -30.10
C VAL A 354 -46.61 -6.55 -30.15
N ASP A 355 -47.16 -5.42 -29.68
CA ASP A 355 -46.39 -4.19 -29.47
C ASP A 355 -45.63 -4.26 -28.14
N LEU A 356 -44.30 -4.23 -28.19
CA LEU A 356 -43.43 -4.33 -27.01
C LEU A 356 -43.48 -3.09 -26.10
N ILE A 357 -44.07 -1.98 -26.56
CA ILE A 357 -44.21 -0.75 -25.77
C ILE A 357 -45.44 -0.83 -24.87
N THR A 358 -46.57 -1.27 -25.42
CA THR A 358 -47.86 -1.31 -24.71
C THR A 358 -48.27 -2.72 -24.25
N ASN A 359 -47.56 -3.76 -24.70
CA ASN A 359 -47.96 -5.17 -24.63
C ASN A 359 -49.32 -5.47 -25.31
N ALA A 360 -49.83 -4.55 -26.12
CA ALA A 360 -51.08 -4.73 -26.83
C ALA A 360 -50.91 -5.67 -28.02
N VAL A 361 -51.92 -6.52 -28.25
CA VAL A 361 -51.97 -7.36 -29.44
C VAL A 361 -52.59 -6.58 -30.59
N ILE A 362 -51.78 -6.26 -31.60
CA ILE A 362 -52.14 -5.46 -32.75
C ILE A 362 -52.62 -6.37 -33.90
N PRO A 363 -53.84 -6.18 -34.41
CA PRO A 363 -54.35 -6.95 -35.54
C PRO A 363 -53.63 -6.55 -36.84
N ILE A 364 -53.16 -7.54 -37.61
CA ILE A 364 -52.50 -7.32 -38.90
C ILE A 364 -53.42 -7.82 -40.01
N GLN A 365 -53.76 -6.94 -40.96
CA GLN A 365 -54.53 -7.32 -42.13
C GLN A 365 -53.61 -8.06 -43.11
N ARG A 366 -54.03 -9.24 -43.57
CA ARG A 366 -53.23 -10.06 -44.49
C ARG A 366 -54.00 -10.33 -45.78
N LYS A 367 -53.40 -9.98 -46.92
CA LYS A 367 -53.93 -10.26 -48.27
C LYS A 367 -52.85 -10.94 -49.11
N GLY A 368 -52.85 -12.28 -49.11
CA GLY A 368 -51.84 -13.09 -49.79
C GLY A 368 -50.44 -12.93 -49.15
N HIS A 369 -49.48 -12.44 -49.93
CA HIS A 369 -48.10 -12.16 -49.51
C HIS A 369 -47.90 -10.75 -48.92
N LEU A 370 -48.94 -9.92 -48.86
CA LEU A 370 -48.88 -8.58 -48.27
C LEU A 370 -49.54 -8.56 -46.88
N ALA A 371 -48.87 -7.89 -45.95
CA ALA A 371 -49.38 -7.52 -44.65
C ALA A 371 -49.55 -5.99 -44.57
N THR A 372 -50.63 -5.55 -43.93
CA THR A 372 -50.99 -4.14 -43.78
C THR A 372 -51.38 -3.84 -42.34
N ILE A 373 -50.90 -2.71 -41.83
CA ILE A 373 -51.30 -2.14 -40.54
C ILE A 373 -51.73 -0.68 -40.75
N THR A 374 -52.83 -0.29 -40.11
CA THR A 374 -53.25 1.11 -39.99
C THR A 374 -52.85 1.61 -38.61
N LEU A 375 -51.95 2.59 -38.57
CA LEU A 375 -51.50 3.25 -37.36
C LEU A 375 -52.42 4.45 -37.06
N PRO A 376 -52.91 4.60 -35.82
CA PRO A 376 -53.61 5.80 -35.38
C PRO A 376 -52.75 7.07 -35.57
N PRO A 377 -53.37 8.26 -35.56
CA PRO A 377 -52.62 9.52 -35.53
C PRO A 377 -51.64 9.57 -34.35
N ALA A 378 -50.42 10.07 -34.59
CA ALA A 378 -49.32 10.15 -33.63
C ALA A 378 -48.96 8.83 -32.90
N ALA A 379 -49.13 7.68 -33.57
CA ALA A 379 -48.77 6.38 -33.02
C ALA A 379 -47.41 5.87 -33.52
N ALA A 380 -46.67 5.18 -32.65
CA ALA A 380 -45.51 4.37 -33.00
C ALA A 380 -45.54 3.05 -32.24
N PHE A 381 -45.18 1.96 -32.92
CA PHE A 381 -45.22 0.58 -32.44
C PHE A 381 -43.87 -0.10 -32.64
N CYS A 382 -43.54 -1.03 -31.73
CA CYS A 382 -42.41 -1.94 -31.86
C CYS A 382 -42.93 -3.38 -31.83
N LEU A 383 -43.14 -3.96 -33.01
CA LEU A 383 -43.89 -5.19 -33.20
C LEU A 383 -42.99 -6.43 -33.25
N THR A 384 -43.37 -7.46 -32.50
CA THR A 384 -42.82 -8.82 -32.59
C THR A 384 -43.87 -9.83 -33.07
N ALA A 385 -43.41 -10.92 -33.70
CA ALA A 385 -44.26 -12.01 -34.18
C ALA A 385 -44.51 -13.11 -33.11
N THR A 386 -43.73 -13.16 -32.04
CA THR A 386 -43.83 -14.16 -30.96
C THR A 386 -44.12 -13.50 -29.61
N THR A 387 -44.92 -14.16 -28.77
CA THR A 387 -45.09 -13.77 -27.36
C THR A 387 -43.88 -14.26 -26.57
N THR A 388 -43.04 -13.35 -26.09
CA THR A 388 -41.97 -13.69 -25.13
C THR A 388 -42.59 -14.17 -23.81
N SER A 389 -42.11 -15.30 -23.27
CA SER A 389 -42.55 -15.79 -21.97
C SER A 389 -42.05 -14.86 -20.86
N LYS A 390 -42.78 -14.76 -19.73
CA LYS A 390 -42.33 -13.98 -18.56
C LYS A 390 -41.13 -14.63 -17.86
N ASP A 391 -40.95 -15.95 -18.00
CA ASP A 391 -39.90 -16.71 -17.29
C ASP A 391 -38.50 -16.54 -17.92
N ASP A 392 -38.42 -16.18 -19.21
CA ASP A 392 -37.13 -15.97 -19.90
C ASP A 392 -36.43 -14.63 -19.54
N GLN A 393 -37.11 -13.72 -18.83
CA GLN A 393 -36.59 -12.37 -18.52
C GLN A 393 -35.86 -12.27 -17.18
N GLU A 394 -36.02 -13.23 -16.26
CA GLU A 394 -35.57 -13.09 -14.86
C GLU A 394 -34.23 -13.77 -14.55
N THR A 395 -33.64 -14.55 -15.48
CA THR A 395 -32.41 -15.34 -15.22
C THR A 395 -31.20 -15.00 -16.11
N GLN A 396 -31.32 -14.07 -17.05
CA GLN A 396 -30.18 -13.64 -17.87
C GLN A 396 -29.42 -12.48 -17.20
N ILE A 397 -28.11 -12.67 -17.02
CA ILE A 397 -27.17 -11.59 -16.69
C ILE A 397 -27.40 -10.46 -17.70
N CYS A 398 -27.52 -9.22 -17.21
CA CYS A 398 -27.67 -8.06 -18.08
C CYS A 398 -26.58 -8.09 -19.17
N PRO A 399 -26.93 -8.07 -20.47
CA PRO A 399 -25.94 -8.19 -21.55
C PRO A 399 -24.79 -7.18 -21.43
N ARG A 400 -25.08 -5.98 -20.90
CA ARG A 400 -24.08 -4.96 -20.60
C ARG A 400 -23.05 -5.43 -19.58
N HIS A 401 -23.47 -5.97 -18.44
CA HIS A 401 -22.54 -6.47 -17.42
C HIS A 401 -21.70 -7.64 -17.93
N TRP A 402 -22.27 -8.49 -18.80
CA TRP A 402 -21.51 -9.55 -19.44
C TRP A 402 -20.44 -8.99 -20.38
N GLN A 403 -20.77 -7.96 -21.16
CA GLN A 403 -19.81 -7.27 -22.00
C GLN A 403 -18.70 -6.58 -21.18
N ASP A 404 -19.05 -5.91 -20.08
CA ASP A 404 -18.06 -5.28 -19.19
C ASP A 404 -17.04 -6.32 -18.66
N LEU A 405 -17.50 -7.52 -18.32
CA LEU A 405 -16.61 -8.61 -17.90
C LEU A 405 -15.72 -9.11 -19.06
N ARG A 406 -16.27 -9.24 -20.28
CA ARG A 406 -15.51 -9.64 -21.47
C ARG A 406 -14.42 -8.62 -21.77
N ASP A 407 -14.75 -7.33 -21.77
CA ASP A 407 -13.81 -6.25 -22.04
C ASP A 407 -12.66 -6.28 -21.03
N ARG A 408 -12.95 -6.49 -19.74
CA ARG A 408 -11.91 -6.60 -18.70
C ARG A 408 -11.02 -7.83 -18.84
N ILE A 409 -11.54 -8.93 -19.37
CA ILE A 409 -10.72 -10.11 -19.69
C ILE A 409 -9.80 -9.81 -20.87
N MET A 410 -10.29 -9.09 -21.86
CA MET A 410 -9.52 -8.69 -23.04
C MET A 410 -8.40 -7.74 -22.64
N ASP A 411 -8.69 -6.71 -21.83
CA ASP A 411 -7.69 -5.82 -21.22
C ASP A 411 -6.60 -6.64 -20.52
N TYR A 412 -7.01 -7.55 -19.62
CA TYR A 412 -6.10 -8.41 -18.88
C TYR A 412 -5.23 -9.28 -19.79
N ILE A 413 -5.81 -9.86 -20.84
CA ILE A 413 -5.08 -10.70 -21.81
C ILE A 413 -4.05 -9.86 -22.56
N VAL A 414 -4.43 -8.69 -23.06
CA VAL A 414 -3.53 -7.79 -23.80
C VAL A 414 -2.38 -7.32 -22.91
N GLU A 415 -2.68 -6.91 -21.69
CA GLU A 415 -1.67 -6.45 -20.73
C GLU A 415 -0.69 -7.56 -20.31
N THR A 416 -1.16 -8.81 -20.20
CA THR A 416 -0.34 -9.94 -19.72
C THR A 416 0.37 -10.73 -20.82
N LYS A 417 -0.22 -10.82 -22.02
CA LYS A 417 0.28 -11.64 -23.13
C LYS A 417 0.64 -10.81 -24.38
N GLY A 418 0.38 -9.51 -24.36
CA GLY A 418 0.56 -8.63 -25.52
C GLY A 418 -0.54 -8.82 -26.58
N TYR A 419 -0.26 -8.36 -27.80
CA TYR A 419 -1.18 -8.47 -28.94
C TYR A 419 -0.97 -9.78 -29.70
N PHE A 420 -2.03 -10.58 -29.85
CA PHE A 420 -2.01 -11.84 -30.61
C PHE A 420 -3.43 -12.22 -31.06
N ASP A 421 -3.56 -13.28 -31.86
CA ASP A 421 -4.85 -13.77 -32.36
C ASP A 421 -5.66 -14.44 -31.24
N LEU A 422 -6.91 -14.01 -31.08
CA LEU A 422 -7.81 -14.44 -30.00
C LEU A 422 -8.76 -15.56 -30.44
N ALA A 423 -8.70 -16.02 -31.70
CA ALA A 423 -9.65 -16.98 -32.27
C ALA A 423 -9.81 -18.28 -31.46
N ASP A 424 -8.73 -18.72 -30.79
CA ASP A 424 -8.70 -19.95 -30.00
C ASP A 424 -8.99 -19.74 -28.49
N ILE A 425 -9.29 -18.52 -28.05
CA ILE A 425 -9.57 -18.22 -26.64
C ILE A 425 -11.07 -18.24 -26.38
N ASP A 426 -11.50 -19.12 -25.47
CA ASP A 426 -12.87 -19.14 -24.94
C ASP A 426 -13.10 -17.97 -23.95
N ILE A 427 -13.34 -16.78 -24.50
CA ILE A 427 -13.60 -15.56 -23.71
C ILE A 427 -14.84 -15.73 -22.82
N ASP A 428 -15.88 -16.41 -23.28
CA ASP A 428 -17.12 -16.60 -22.49
C ASP A 428 -16.90 -17.56 -21.32
N GLY A 429 -16.10 -18.62 -21.50
CA GLY A 429 -15.68 -19.51 -20.41
C GLY A 429 -14.83 -18.80 -19.36
N LEU A 430 -13.91 -17.94 -19.80
CA LEU A 430 -13.12 -17.08 -18.91
C LEU A 430 -14.00 -16.06 -18.16
N THR A 431 -14.98 -15.48 -18.86
CA THR A 431 -15.97 -14.52 -18.32
C THR A 431 -16.77 -15.15 -17.19
N ARG A 432 -17.26 -16.37 -17.40
CA ARG A 432 -17.96 -17.14 -16.37
C ARG A 432 -17.06 -17.42 -15.16
N THR A 433 -15.80 -17.79 -15.40
CA THR A 433 -14.85 -18.05 -14.31
C THR A 433 -14.57 -16.80 -13.49
N LEU A 434 -14.34 -15.64 -14.13
CA LEU A 434 -14.13 -14.37 -13.43
C LEU A 434 -15.36 -13.91 -12.63
N TYR A 435 -16.57 -14.14 -13.17
CA TYR A 435 -17.83 -13.83 -12.51
C TYR A 435 -18.09 -14.68 -11.25
N GLU A 436 -17.63 -15.95 -11.27
CA GLU A 436 -17.78 -16.90 -10.17
C GLU A 436 -16.66 -16.79 -9.12
N ASP A 437 -15.40 -16.76 -9.58
CA ASP A 437 -14.21 -16.77 -8.72
C ASP A 437 -12.99 -16.11 -9.43
N PRO A 438 -12.64 -14.87 -9.07
CA PRO A 438 -11.53 -14.14 -9.71
C PRO A 438 -10.15 -14.78 -9.43
N GLN A 439 -9.97 -15.44 -8.28
CA GLN A 439 -8.70 -16.10 -7.98
C GLN A 439 -8.54 -17.36 -8.83
N ARG A 440 -9.65 -18.08 -9.07
CA ARG A 440 -9.67 -19.22 -10.01
C ARG A 440 -9.40 -18.79 -11.44
N PHE A 441 -9.94 -17.66 -11.88
CA PHE A 441 -9.67 -17.09 -13.20
C PHE A 441 -8.16 -16.87 -13.41
N VAL A 442 -7.49 -16.16 -12.50
CA VAL A 442 -6.05 -15.92 -12.60
C VAL A 442 -5.26 -17.23 -12.50
N ARG A 443 -5.70 -18.16 -11.65
CA ARG A 443 -5.08 -19.48 -11.50
C ARG A 443 -5.10 -20.30 -12.80
N GLN A 444 -6.17 -20.24 -13.59
CA GLN A 444 -6.27 -20.98 -14.86
C GLN A 444 -5.23 -20.54 -15.89
N ALA A 445 -4.77 -19.28 -15.81
CA ALA A 445 -3.71 -18.77 -16.66
C ALA A 445 -2.30 -19.20 -16.23
N LEU A 446 -2.16 -19.88 -15.08
CA LEU A 446 -0.88 -20.21 -14.45
C LEU A 446 -0.71 -21.73 -14.28
N PRO A 447 0.53 -22.26 -14.37
CA PRO A 447 0.82 -23.62 -13.94
C PRO A 447 0.41 -23.88 -12.48
N GLU A 448 -0.05 -25.09 -12.15
CA GLU A 448 -0.55 -25.45 -10.80
C GLU A 448 0.49 -25.21 -9.68
N SER A 449 1.78 -25.37 -9.99
CA SER A 449 2.91 -25.13 -9.08
C SER A 449 3.22 -23.65 -8.85
N SER A 450 2.58 -22.72 -9.56
CA SER A 450 2.88 -21.29 -9.48
C SER A 450 2.34 -20.67 -8.21
N TYR A 451 3.08 -19.72 -7.64
CA TYR A 451 2.51 -18.80 -6.66
C TYR A 451 1.46 -17.91 -7.35
N LEU A 452 0.36 -17.59 -6.66
CA LEU A 452 -0.70 -16.75 -7.20
C LEU A 452 -0.29 -15.29 -7.04
N PRO A 453 -0.07 -14.53 -8.14
CA PRO A 453 0.41 -13.16 -8.07
C PRO A 453 -0.76 -12.20 -7.81
N ILE A 454 -1.47 -12.39 -6.70
CA ILE A 454 -2.59 -11.52 -6.28
C ILE A 454 -2.35 -11.03 -4.86
N ILE A 455 -2.40 -9.71 -4.71
CA ILE A 455 -2.50 -9.01 -3.43
C ILE A 455 -3.94 -8.56 -3.27
N GLU A 456 -4.62 -9.10 -2.27
CA GLU A 456 -5.95 -8.62 -1.89
C GLU A 456 -5.80 -7.42 -0.96
N TRP A 457 -6.50 -6.33 -1.28
CA TRP A 457 -6.62 -5.15 -0.43
C TRP A 457 -8.02 -5.13 0.19
N ARG A 458 -8.07 -5.12 1.53
CA ARG A 458 -9.29 -5.29 2.32
C ARG A 458 -9.80 -3.94 2.86
N PRO A 459 -10.96 -3.43 2.40
CA PRO A 459 -11.59 -2.23 2.98
C PRO A 459 -11.82 -2.37 4.49
N ASN A 460 -11.64 -1.28 5.24
CA ASN A 460 -11.71 -1.20 6.72
C ASN A 460 -10.62 -1.96 7.49
N GLN A 461 -9.66 -2.60 6.84
CA GLN A 461 -8.57 -3.33 7.49
C GLN A 461 -7.19 -2.85 7.00
N ASP A 462 -7.05 -2.69 5.68
CA ASP A 462 -5.76 -2.37 5.07
C ASP A 462 -5.50 -0.86 4.94
N GLU A 463 -6.45 -0.01 5.35
CA GLU A 463 -6.28 1.46 5.44
C GLU A 463 -5.23 1.86 6.47
N HIS A 464 -5.06 1.03 7.50
CA HIS A 464 -4.09 1.25 8.56
C HIS A 464 -2.74 0.61 8.26
N ARG A 465 -2.48 0.05 7.07
CA ARG A 465 -1.18 -0.55 6.73
C ARG A 465 -0.67 -0.13 5.37
N VAL A 466 0.65 -0.17 5.22
CA VAL A 466 1.29 -0.08 3.91
C VAL A 466 1.25 -1.46 3.27
N VAL A 467 0.42 -1.63 2.23
CA VAL A 467 0.30 -2.90 1.50
C VAL A 467 1.42 -3.02 0.48
N MET A 468 2.34 -3.95 0.72
CA MET A 468 3.44 -4.21 -0.20
C MET A 468 2.97 -5.01 -1.42
N VAL A 469 3.27 -4.51 -2.62
CA VAL A 469 2.91 -5.12 -3.91
C VAL A 469 4.19 -5.52 -4.64
N PRO A 470 4.52 -6.83 -4.71
CA PRO A 470 5.66 -7.29 -5.49
C PRO A 470 5.46 -7.06 -7.00
N PRO A 471 6.54 -7.05 -7.80
CA PRO A 471 6.44 -6.98 -9.26
C PRO A 471 5.50 -8.05 -9.82
N GLN A 472 4.82 -7.72 -10.92
CA GLN A 472 3.89 -8.62 -11.62
C GLN A 472 2.65 -9.06 -10.83
N HIS A 473 2.42 -8.51 -9.63
CA HIS A 473 1.23 -8.84 -8.85
C HIS A 473 0.04 -7.96 -9.22
N LEU A 474 -1.12 -8.61 -9.35
CA LEU A 474 -2.42 -7.99 -9.48
C LEU A 474 -2.91 -7.53 -8.11
N ILE A 475 -3.73 -6.48 -8.09
CA ILE A 475 -4.39 -6.02 -6.86
C ILE A 475 -5.88 -6.33 -6.98
N LEU A 476 -6.39 -7.15 -6.06
CA LEU A 476 -7.80 -7.51 -5.97
C LEU A 476 -8.45 -6.71 -4.84
N ILE A 477 -9.59 -6.08 -5.14
CA ILE A 477 -10.43 -5.41 -4.15
C ILE A 477 -11.82 -6.05 -4.25
N ARG A 478 -12.42 -6.36 -3.11
CA ARG A 478 -13.80 -6.85 -3.02
C ARG A 478 -14.62 -5.97 -2.09
N HIS A 479 -15.85 -5.68 -2.47
CA HIS A 479 -16.79 -4.93 -1.64
C HIS A 479 -18.24 -5.42 -1.88
N VAL A 480 -19.11 -5.29 -0.87
CA VAL A 480 -20.52 -5.73 -0.97
C VAL A 480 -21.41 -4.81 -1.82
N HIS A 481 -20.94 -3.60 -2.08
CA HIS A 481 -21.59 -2.60 -2.91
C HIS A 481 -20.68 -2.25 -4.10
N PRO A 482 -21.25 -1.80 -5.24
CA PRO A 482 -20.46 -1.28 -6.36
C PRO A 482 -19.55 -0.13 -5.94
N PHE A 483 -18.39 -0.02 -6.58
CA PHE A 483 -17.39 0.99 -6.26
C PHE A 483 -16.51 1.35 -7.46
N ILE A 484 -15.82 2.48 -7.36
CA ILE A 484 -14.70 2.84 -8.23
C ILE A 484 -13.44 2.91 -7.38
N ALA A 485 -12.34 2.36 -7.90
CA ALA A 485 -11.04 2.48 -7.27
C ALA A 485 -10.05 3.15 -8.23
N THR A 486 -9.14 3.93 -7.66
CA THR A 486 -8.07 4.64 -8.36
C THR A 486 -6.75 4.43 -7.64
N ILE A 487 -5.71 4.10 -8.38
CA ILE A 487 -4.34 4.05 -7.87
C ILE A 487 -3.59 5.28 -8.39
N LEU A 488 -3.04 6.07 -7.46
CA LEU A 488 -2.34 7.33 -7.73
C LEU A 488 -0.86 7.21 -7.36
N GLN A 489 0.04 7.71 -8.20
CA GLN A 489 1.42 8.02 -7.82
C GLN A 489 1.60 9.54 -7.84
N GLY A 490 1.77 10.14 -6.67
CA GLY A 490 1.64 11.59 -6.51
C GLY A 490 0.25 12.06 -6.96
N ALA A 491 0.20 12.97 -7.93
CA ALA A 491 -1.04 13.45 -8.55
C ALA A 491 -1.45 12.68 -9.83
N THR A 492 -0.66 11.70 -10.26
CA THR A 492 -0.89 10.99 -11.54
C THR A 492 -1.69 9.72 -11.32
N CYS A 493 -2.80 9.56 -12.05
CA CYS A 493 -3.57 8.32 -12.06
C CYS A 493 -2.82 7.23 -12.84
N GLN A 494 -2.51 6.13 -12.17
CA GLN A 494 -1.86 4.97 -12.78
C GLN A 494 -2.89 4.01 -13.37
N GLN A 495 -3.93 3.69 -12.60
CA GLN A 495 -5.06 2.89 -13.05
C GLN A 495 -6.32 3.34 -12.32
N ARG A 496 -7.44 3.42 -13.02
CA ARG A 496 -8.78 3.60 -12.47
C ARG A 496 -9.71 2.57 -13.07
N LYS A 497 -10.48 1.87 -12.22
CA LYS A 497 -11.43 0.84 -12.67
C LYS A 497 -12.76 0.99 -11.92
N ARG A 498 -13.85 0.63 -12.60
CA ARG A 498 -15.17 0.42 -11.97
C ARG A 498 -15.32 -1.06 -11.60
N SER A 499 -15.99 -1.32 -10.50
CA SER A 499 -16.19 -2.68 -10.00
C SER A 499 -17.11 -3.51 -10.89
N LEU A 500 -16.78 -4.78 -11.05
CA LEU A 500 -17.55 -5.79 -11.77
C LEU A 500 -18.44 -6.58 -10.79
N PRO A 501 -19.68 -6.92 -11.16
CA PRO A 501 -20.54 -7.74 -10.32
C PRO A 501 -20.05 -9.20 -10.24
N GLN A 502 -20.42 -9.89 -9.15
CA GLN A 502 -20.10 -11.29 -8.89
C GLN A 502 -21.37 -12.11 -8.65
N ALA A 503 -21.26 -13.44 -8.81
CA ALA A 503 -22.36 -14.38 -8.60
C ALA A 503 -22.92 -14.37 -7.17
N ASP A 504 -22.11 -14.01 -6.18
CA ASP A 504 -22.50 -13.91 -4.76
C ASP A 504 -23.14 -12.56 -4.39
N GLY A 505 -23.34 -11.66 -5.37
CA GLY A 505 -23.88 -10.31 -5.18
C GLY A 505 -22.84 -9.26 -4.76
N SER A 506 -21.58 -9.65 -4.53
CA SER A 506 -20.49 -8.69 -4.28
C SER A 506 -20.01 -8.04 -5.58
N SER A 507 -19.14 -7.05 -5.45
CA SER A 507 -18.46 -6.39 -6.56
C SER A 507 -16.94 -6.48 -6.38
N ILE A 508 -16.19 -6.55 -7.48
CA ILE A 508 -14.73 -6.68 -7.47
C ILE A 508 -14.03 -5.71 -8.42
N ILE A 509 -12.79 -5.34 -8.11
CA ILE A 509 -11.85 -4.76 -9.06
C ILE A 509 -10.58 -5.61 -9.07
N LEU A 510 -10.09 -5.92 -10.26
CA LEU A 510 -8.78 -6.53 -10.49
C LEU A 510 -7.90 -5.53 -11.26
N PHE A 511 -6.97 -4.89 -10.54
CA PHE A 511 -5.96 -4.04 -11.14
C PHE A 511 -4.82 -4.88 -11.70
N SER A 512 -4.32 -4.41 -12.84
CA SER A 512 -3.23 -5.02 -13.57
C SER A 512 -1.90 -4.67 -12.89
N PRO A 513 -0.81 -5.44 -13.11
CA PRO A 513 0.43 -5.16 -12.41
C PRO A 513 0.95 -3.77 -12.76
N LEU A 514 1.36 -3.02 -11.73
CA LEU A 514 1.93 -1.69 -11.92
C LEU A 514 3.41 -1.80 -12.31
N PRO A 515 3.96 -0.80 -13.04
CA PRO A 515 5.38 -0.75 -13.33
C PRO A 515 6.22 -0.81 -12.04
N ALA A 516 7.13 -1.77 -11.96
CA ALA A 516 8.02 -1.92 -10.81
C ALA A 516 9.09 -0.82 -10.84
N PRO A 517 9.41 -0.18 -9.69
CA PRO A 517 10.52 0.76 -9.62
C PRO A 517 11.86 0.02 -9.76
N ALA A 518 12.89 0.75 -10.22
CA ALA A 518 14.20 0.15 -10.53
C ALA A 518 15.00 -0.26 -9.28
N GLU A 519 15.13 0.64 -8.29
CA GLU A 519 16.05 0.44 -7.15
C GLU A 519 15.36 0.42 -5.79
N THR A 520 14.48 1.40 -5.51
CA THR A 520 13.81 1.56 -4.21
C THR A 520 12.31 1.40 -4.35
N PRO A 521 11.61 0.94 -3.31
CA PRO A 521 10.15 0.91 -3.32
C PRO A 521 9.55 2.28 -3.65
N ALA A 522 8.47 2.29 -4.43
CA ALA A 522 7.72 3.50 -4.77
C ALA A 522 6.37 3.49 -4.05
N GLU A 523 5.98 4.61 -3.46
CA GLU A 523 4.68 4.74 -2.81
C GLU A 523 3.59 5.09 -3.82
N ALA A 524 2.42 4.48 -3.65
CA ALA A 524 1.20 4.83 -4.36
C ALA A 524 0.02 4.92 -3.38
N THR A 525 -0.96 5.75 -3.68
CA THR A 525 -2.20 5.87 -2.91
C THR A 525 -3.31 5.10 -3.63
N LEU A 526 -4.01 4.22 -2.91
CA LEU A 526 -5.25 3.61 -3.36
C LEU A 526 -6.42 4.41 -2.80
N VAL A 527 -7.32 4.86 -3.66
CA VAL A 527 -8.55 5.58 -3.31
C VAL A 527 -9.74 4.78 -3.78
N ILE A 528 -10.72 4.54 -2.90
CA ILE A 528 -11.93 3.77 -3.22
C ILE A 528 -13.16 4.60 -2.84
N HIS A 529 -14.05 4.76 -3.82
CA HIS A 529 -15.36 5.38 -3.65
C HIS A 529 -16.42 4.29 -3.77
N VAL A 530 -17.09 3.99 -2.66
CA VAL A 530 -18.15 2.99 -2.59
C VAL A 530 -19.50 3.67 -2.71
N PHE A 531 -20.38 3.09 -3.52
CA PHE A 531 -21.73 3.60 -3.73
C PHE A 531 -22.75 2.76 -2.95
N ALA A 532 -23.12 3.19 -1.75
CA ALA A 532 -24.08 2.47 -0.89
C ALA A 532 -25.45 3.17 -0.86
N ASN A 533 -26.52 2.44 -1.21
CA ASN A 533 -27.90 2.90 -1.03
C ASN A 533 -28.42 2.38 0.32
N GLN A 534 -28.77 3.27 1.26
CA GLN A 534 -29.40 2.89 2.54
C GLN A 534 -30.84 2.39 2.30
N PRO A 535 -31.22 1.20 2.80
CA PRO A 535 -32.58 0.72 2.77
C PRO A 535 -33.35 1.23 4.00
N ASP A 536 -33.61 2.54 4.12
CA ASP A 536 -34.67 2.97 5.04
C ASP A 536 -35.36 4.28 4.64
N GLY A 537 -36.67 4.31 4.87
CA GLY A 537 -37.66 5.20 4.25
C GLY A 537 -37.69 6.67 4.70
N GLN A 538 -36.57 7.29 5.06
CA GLN A 538 -36.49 8.74 5.27
C GLN A 538 -35.25 9.32 4.59
N GLN A 539 -35.48 10.19 3.59
CA GLN A 539 -34.48 10.88 2.76
C GLN A 539 -33.29 10.00 2.34
N GLN A 540 -33.35 9.49 1.10
CA GLN A 540 -32.24 8.81 0.41
C GLN A 540 -30.96 9.67 0.46
N GLN A 541 -30.13 9.48 1.48
CA GLN A 541 -28.75 9.95 1.51
C GLN A 541 -27.87 8.74 1.22
N THR A 542 -27.21 8.77 0.07
CA THR A 542 -26.13 7.84 -0.25
C THR A 542 -24.98 8.16 0.69
N GLU A 543 -24.59 7.21 1.56
CA GLU A 543 -23.32 7.36 2.27
C GLU A 543 -22.19 6.98 1.29
N ASN A 544 -21.44 7.99 0.86
CA ASN A 544 -20.20 7.77 0.13
C ASN A 544 -19.14 7.31 1.13
N LEU A 545 -18.98 5.99 1.26
CA LEU A 545 -17.86 5.43 2.00
C LEU A 545 -16.60 5.63 1.17
N PHE A 546 -15.64 6.33 1.77
CA PHE A 546 -14.35 6.66 1.17
C PHE A 546 -13.26 5.90 1.89
N HIS A 547 -12.56 5.03 1.18
CA HIS A 547 -11.38 4.35 1.72
C HIS A 547 -10.12 4.89 1.07
N ARG A 548 -9.08 5.08 1.88
CA ARG A 548 -7.76 5.49 1.42
C ARG A 548 -6.69 4.58 2.00
N GLY A 549 -5.91 3.94 1.13
CA GLY A 549 -4.83 3.03 1.51
C GLY A 549 -3.48 3.46 0.93
N THR A 550 -2.40 3.00 1.55
CA THR A 550 -1.03 3.19 1.04
C THR A 550 -0.53 1.88 0.46
N LEU A 551 -0.03 1.93 -0.78
CA LEU A 551 0.63 0.83 -1.45
C LEU A 551 2.15 1.09 -1.52
N SER A 552 2.96 0.06 -1.31
CA SER A 552 4.40 0.10 -1.56
C SER A 552 4.72 -0.83 -2.72
N LEU A 553 5.01 -0.26 -3.89
CA LEU A 553 5.42 -1.00 -5.08
C LEU A 553 6.87 -1.42 -4.91
N LEU A 554 7.12 -2.72 -4.77
CA LEU A 554 8.45 -3.25 -4.51
C LEU A 554 9.28 -3.33 -5.81
N PRO A 555 10.60 -3.11 -5.74
CA PRO A 555 11.44 -3.10 -6.93
C PRO A 555 11.63 -4.49 -7.53
N GLU A 556 11.94 -4.54 -8.82
CA GLU A 556 12.29 -5.78 -9.54
C GLU A 556 13.75 -6.23 -9.32
N THR A 557 14.57 -5.38 -8.69
CA THR A 557 16.01 -5.65 -8.50
C THR A 557 16.30 -6.97 -7.79
N ILE A 558 17.26 -7.71 -8.33
CA ILE A 558 17.73 -8.98 -7.79
C ILE A 558 18.59 -8.76 -6.53
N GLU A 559 19.22 -7.57 -6.40
CA GLU A 559 20.14 -7.23 -5.31
C GLU A 559 19.90 -5.78 -4.82
N PRO A 560 19.03 -5.60 -3.79
CA PRO A 560 18.77 -4.31 -3.18
C PRO A 560 20.00 -3.74 -2.48
N VAL A 561 20.07 -2.41 -2.34
CA VAL A 561 21.23 -1.71 -1.78
C VAL A 561 20.85 -0.92 -0.53
N VAL A 562 21.68 -0.99 0.50
CA VAL A 562 21.58 -0.23 1.74
C VAL A 562 22.53 0.97 1.66
N ASN A 563 22.00 2.19 1.79
CA ASN A 563 22.84 3.38 1.92
C ASN A 563 23.36 3.46 3.37
N LEU A 564 24.68 3.52 3.51
CA LEU A 564 25.36 3.67 4.80
C LEU A 564 25.78 5.12 5.08
N SER A 565 25.72 5.99 4.07
CA SER A 565 25.90 7.42 4.21
C SER A 565 24.64 8.19 3.84
N LEU A 566 24.25 9.12 4.72
CA LEU A 566 23.15 10.05 4.52
C LEU A 566 23.71 11.46 4.28
N PRO A 567 23.28 12.16 3.21
CA PRO A 567 23.55 13.57 3.04
C PRO A 567 22.71 14.40 4.03
N ALA A 568 23.14 15.62 4.32
CA ALA A 568 22.55 16.47 5.35
C ALA A 568 21.03 16.65 5.22
N GLU A 569 20.52 16.80 4.00
CA GLU A 569 19.08 16.96 3.72
C GLU A 569 18.22 15.74 4.07
N GLN A 570 18.84 14.56 4.25
CA GLN A 570 18.16 13.32 4.65
C GLN A 570 18.32 13.02 6.15
N ILE A 571 19.19 13.74 6.86
CA ILE A 571 19.44 13.49 8.28
C ILE A 571 18.27 14.03 9.12
N THR A 572 17.45 13.12 9.62
CA THR A 572 16.43 13.42 10.64
C THR A 572 16.98 13.25 12.08
N PRO A 573 16.33 13.85 13.09
CA PRO A 573 16.67 13.68 14.51
C PRO A 573 16.57 12.24 15.04
N GLU A 574 15.97 11.31 14.30
CA GLU A 574 15.83 9.90 14.70
C GLU A 574 17.06 9.06 14.34
N HIS A 575 17.85 9.49 13.36
CA HIS A 575 18.97 8.69 12.85
C HIS A 575 20.09 8.54 13.88
N VAL A 576 20.54 7.30 14.03
CA VAL A 576 21.65 6.90 14.92
C VAL A 576 22.62 5.99 14.19
N GLY A 577 23.86 5.94 14.67
CA GLY A 577 24.85 4.95 14.30
C GLY A 577 25.30 4.13 15.51
N LEU A 578 25.54 2.83 15.26
CA LEU A 578 25.98 1.87 16.26
C LEU A 578 27.43 1.46 16.04
N CYS A 579 28.18 1.31 17.13
CA CYS A 579 29.39 0.49 17.19
C CYS A 579 29.31 -0.40 18.42
N SER A 580 29.88 -1.59 18.38
CA SER A 580 29.96 -2.47 19.55
C SER A 580 31.30 -3.21 19.63
N ASP A 581 31.64 -3.63 20.85
CA ASP A 581 32.81 -4.46 21.13
C ASP A 581 32.41 -5.90 21.51
N GLN A 582 33.39 -6.81 21.54
CA GLN A 582 33.18 -8.22 21.89
C GLN A 582 33.01 -8.45 23.40
N GLN A 583 33.06 -7.41 24.22
CA GLN A 583 32.80 -7.45 25.67
C GLN A 583 31.38 -6.99 26.00
N GLY A 584 30.65 -6.46 25.02
CA GLY A 584 29.28 -5.95 25.16
C GLY A 584 29.17 -4.46 25.46
N GLY A 585 30.26 -3.69 25.33
CA GLY A 585 30.22 -2.23 25.28
C GLY A 585 29.74 -1.71 23.93
N PHE A 586 29.19 -0.50 23.91
CA PHE A 586 28.67 0.10 22.68
C PHE A 586 28.84 1.62 22.58
N THR A 587 28.65 2.10 21.35
CA THR A 587 28.39 3.48 20.98
C THR A 587 27.03 3.54 20.31
N LEU A 588 26.15 4.42 20.74
CA LEU A 588 24.92 4.78 20.05
C LEU A 588 24.86 6.30 19.90
N ALA A 589 25.32 6.80 18.77
CA ALA A 589 25.48 8.24 18.54
C ALA A 589 24.48 8.74 17.49
N ARG A 590 23.96 9.96 17.68
CA ARG A 590 23.06 10.61 16.72
C ARG A 590 23.81 11.01 15.44
N ALA A 591 23.14 10.85 14.31
CA ALA A 591 23.64 11.32 13.02
C ALA A 591 23.79 12.84 13.00
N ALA A 592 22.82 13.57 13.56
CA ALA A 592 22.92 15.01 13.80
C ALA A 592 23.92 15.27 14.94
N TRP A 593 25.07 15.87 14.60
CA TRP A 593 26.15 16.08 15.56
C TRP A 593 25.72 16.88 16.79
N GLY A 594 26.11 16.41 17.98
CA GLY A 594 25.87 17.08 19.25
C GLY A 594 24.44 16.94 19.81
N LEU A 595 23.50 16.38 19.05
CA LEU A 595 22.12 16.16 19.50
C LEU A 595 22.03 15.01 20.52
N LEU A 596 21.18 15.19 21.53
CA LEU A 596 20.81 14.16 22.51
C LEU A 596 19.29 14.14 22.66
N ARG A 597 18.71 12.96 22.57
CA ARG A 597 17.26 12.72 22.62
C ARG A 597 16.83 11.53 23.46
N SER A 598 17.77 10.66 23.84
CA SER A 598 17.51 9.56 24.76
C SER A 598 18.63 9.35 25.78
N LYS A 599 18.30 8.81 26.95
CA LYS A 599 19.27 8.35 27.96
C LYS A 599 20.23 7.28 27.45
N TYR A 600 19.90 6.63 26.34
CA TYR A 600 20.75 5.64 25.69
C TYR A 600 21.72 6.23 24.65
N ASP A 601 21.60 7.53 24.35
CA ASP A 601 22.55 8.21 23.46
C ASP A 601 23.90 8.33 24.18
N ALA A 602 24.91 7.65 23.65
CA ALA A 602 26.24 7.60 24.25
C ALA A 602 27.32 7.38 23.19
N LEU A 603 28.34 8.22 23.19
CA LEU A 603 29.57 7.94 22.44
C LEU A 603 30.31 6.74 23.02
N PHE A 604 30.35 6.57 24.36
CA PHE A 604 31.05 5.46 24.99
C PHE A 604 30.28 4.92 26.21
N ALA A 605 29.71 3.73 26.05
CA ALA A 605 29.02 2.96 27.08
C ALA A 605 29.64 1.56 27.22
N PRO A 606 30.79 1.42 27.92
CA PRO A 606 31.45 0.13 28.07
C PRO A 606 30.69 -0.85 28.97
N ASN A 607 30.94 -2.15 28.74
CA ASN A 607 30.72 -3.18 29.75
C ASN A 607 31.94 -3.20 30.70
N LEU A 608 31.71 -3.02 31.99
CA LEU A 608 32.81 -2.96 32.97
C LEU A 608 33.19 -4.33 33.53
N ASP A 609 32.31 -5.33 33.43
CA ASP A 609 32.64 -6.70 33.82
C ASP A 609 33.42 -7.41 32.68
N PRO A 610 34.62 -7.94 32.95
CA PRO A 610 35.47 -8.54 31.91
C PRO A 610 35.07 -9.98 31.53
N LEU A 611 34.18 -10.62 32.28
CA LEU A 611 33.81 -12.02 32.10
C LEU A 611 32.41 -12.19 31.53
N VAL A 612 31.45 -11.39 31.98
CA VAL A 612 30.04 -11.55 31.60
C VAL A 612 29.40 -10.24 31.14
N PRO A 613 28.41 -10.29 30.24
CA PRO A 613 27.62 -9.10 29.92
C PRO A 613 26.83 -8.60 31.14
N VAL A 614 26.98 -7.31 31.47
CA VAL A 614 26.13 -6.60 32.44
C VAL A 614 25.60 -5.30 31.85
N ASP A 615 24.71 -4.62 32.58
CA ASP A 615 24.21 -3.29 32.22
C ASP A 615 25.39 -2.33 31.99
N ARG A 616 25.30 -1.52 30.93
CA ARG A 616 26.45 -0.75 30.45
C ARG A 616 26.51 0.54 31.21
N THR A 617 27.72 0.98 31.53
CA THR A 617 27.92 2.26 32.21
C THR A 617 28.09 3.35 31.16
N VAL A 618 27.19 4.33 31.11
CA VAL A 618 27.37 5.51 30.25
C VAL A 618 28.44 6.38 30.88
N LEU A 619 29.58 6.51 30.19
CA LEU A 619 30.74 7.28 30.66
C LEU A 619 31.00 8.53 29.82
N LEU A 620 30.73 8.47 28.51
CA LEU A 620 30.79 9.62 27.60
C LEU A 620 29.49 9.70 26.79
N THR A 621 28.70 10.73 27.05
CA THR A 621 27.40 10.95 26.40
C THR A 621 27.58 11.55 24.99
N ARG A 622 28.26 12.69 24.89
CA ARG A 622 28.57 13.36 23.62
C ARG A 622 29.86 14.19 23.70
N VAL A 623 30.31 14.70 22.56
CA VAL A 623 31.33 15.75 22.48
C VAL A 623 30.75 16.92 21.69
N ARG A 624 30.74 18.12 22.28
CA ARG A 624 30.43 19.38 21.59
C ARG A 624 31.74 19.98 21.05
N ALA A 625 31.69 20.59 19.87
CA ALA A 625 32.88 21.08 19.21
C ALA A 625 32.67 22.45 18.56
N TRP A 626 33.65 23.34 18.69
CA TRP A 626 33.67 24.64 17.99
C TRP A 626 34.97 24.80 17.21
N MET A 627 34.85 25.34 16.00
CA MET A 627 35.98 25.87 15.23
C MET A 627 36.06 27.38 15.46
N ILE A 628 37.26 27.85 15.77
CA ILE A 628 37.56 29.28 15.94
C ILE A 628 38.64 29.68 14.94
N TYR A 629 38.34 30.69 14.14
CA TYR A 629 39.30 31.36 13.27
C TYR A 629 39.10 32.88 13.37
N ARG A 630 40.12 33.59 13.85
CA ARG A 630 40.02 35.02 14.22
C ARG A 630 38.86 35.23 15.21
N ASP A 631 37.96 36.15 14.90
CA ASP A 631 36.78 36.46 15.72
C ASP A 631 35.55 35.61 15.38
N TYR A 632 35.64 34.72 14.38
CA TYR A 632 34.56 33.80 14.01
C TYR A 632 34.62 32.53 14.84
N ARG A 633 33.54 32.26 15.58
CA ARG A 633 33.29 31.01 16.31
C ARG A 633 32.11 30.30 15.68
N GLN A 634 32.33 29.09 15.20
CA GLN A 634 31.28 28.25 14.63
C GLN A 634 31.20 26.94 15.40
N GLU A 635 30.00 26.62 15.90
CA GLU A 635 29.72 25.29 16.46
C GLU A 635 29.58 24.28 15.32
N LEU A 636 30.14 23.10 15.51
CA LEU A 636 29.81 21.97 14.65
C LEU A 636 28.40 21.51 15.03
N ASN A 637 27.48 21.60 14.09
CA ASN A 637 26.08 21.22 14.23
C ASN A 637 25.52 20.85 12.84
N LEU A 638 24.22 20.53 12.76
CA LEU A 638 23.58 20.13 11.52
C LEU A 638 23.64 21.22 10.42
N ASP A 639 23.67 22.50 10.78
CA ASP A 639 23.70 23.62 9.81
C ASP A 639 24.97 23.66 8.97
N CYS A 640 26.05 23.08 9.47
CA CYS A 640 27.34 22.99 8.77
C CYS A 640 27.78 21.54 8.50
N GLN A 641 26.96 20.56 8.87
CA GLN A 641 27.17 19.15 8.58
C GLN A 641 26.73 18.87 7.14
N THR A 642 27.52 18.09 6.41
CA THR A 642 27.24 17.74 5.00
C THR A 642 26.78 16.29 4.85
N SER A 643 27.27 15.39 5.70
CA SER A 643 26.84 13.99 5.70
C SER A 643 27.17 13.29 7.01
N PHE A 644 26.52 12.14 7.21
CA PHE A 644 26.83 11.17 8.26
C PHE A 644 26.96 9.78 7.63
N ALA A 645 27.87 8.95 8.13
CA ALA A 645 28.02 7.58 7.69
C ALA A 645 28.26 6.64 8.88
N ALA A 646 27.67 5.43 8.82
CA ALA A 646 27.69 4.45 9.91
C ALA A 646 27.48 3.01 9.40
N GLY A 647 27.50 2.04 10.30
CA GLY A 647 27.15 0.64 9.98
C GLY A 647 28.27 -0.15 9.30
N TYR A 648 29.50 0.34 9.29
CA TYR A 648 30.66 -0.33 8.68
C TYR A 648 31.90 -0.23 9.57
N ALA A 649 32.58 -1.37 9.77
CA ALA A 649 33.88 -1.46 10.46
C ALA A 649 33.94 -0.79 11.85
N ASN A 650 32.86 -0.85 12.64
CA ASN A 650 32.76 -0.23 13.98
C ASN A 650 33.17 1.25 14.02
N ARG A 651 32.75 2.00 12.98
CA ARG A 651 33.06 3.42 12.80
C ARG A 651 31.82 4.24 12.49
N LEU A 652 31.86 5.48 12.95
CA LEU A 652 30.92 6.55 12.61
C LEU A 652 31.69 7.73 12.05
N ALA A 653 31.20 8.36 11.00
CA ALA A 653 31.86 9.49 10.36
C ALA A 653 30.88 10.64 10.11
N TRP A 654 31.26 11.84 10.53
CA TRP A 654 30.56 13.09 10.25
C TRP A 654 31.44 13.97 9.37
N HIS A 655 30.86 14.55 8.33
CA HIS A 655 31.54 15.50 7.46
C HIS A 655 30.91 16.88 7.61
N PHE A 656 31.74 17.92 7.58
CA PHE A 656 31.30 19.30 7.78
C PHE A 656 31.96 20.24 6.79
N ASN A 657 31.18 21.22 6.32
CA ASN A 657 31.65 22.44 5.69
C ASN A 657 31.44 23.59 6.68
N VAL A 658 32.44 23.86 7.51
CA VAL A 658 32.32 24.78 8.65
C VAL A 658 32.62 26.21 8.20
N PRO A 659 31.66 27.16 8.28
CA PRO A 659 31.92 28.56 7.98
C PRO A 659 33.07 29.14 8.81
N SER A 660 33.95 29.89 8.14
CA SER A 660 35.12 30.56 8.75
C SER A 660 35.12 32.09 8.59
N GLY A 661 34.06 32.64 7.97
CA GLY A 661 33.91 34.08 7.68
C GLY A 661 34.28 34.44 6.24
N MET A 662 33.91 35.65 5.79
CA MET A 662 34.21 36.20 4.45
C MET A 662 33.82 35.30 3.26
N GLY A 663 32.77 34.48 3.42
CA GLY A 663 32.35 33.51 2.39
C GLY A 663 33.27 32.30 2.23
N GLN A 664 34.18 32.08 3.19
CA GLN A 664 35.09 30.93 3.24
C GLN A 664 34.64 29.88 4.26
N HIS A 665 34.92 28.60 4.00
CA HIS A 665 34.69 27.49 4.92
C HIS A 665 35.90 26.56 5.05
N VAL A 666 35.86 25.69 6.04
CA VAL A 666 36.82 24.61 6.28
C VAL A 666 36.10 23.28 6.19
N ILE A 667 36.69 22.33 5.46
CA ILE A 667 36.17 20.97 5.36
C ILE A 667 36.76 20.13 6.50
N LEU A 668 35.91 19.68 7.41
CA LEU A 668 36.28 18.82 8.53
C LEU A 668 35.65 17.44 8.38
N ARG A 669 36.44 16.41 8.64
CA ARG A 669 35.95 15.05 8.88
C ARG A 669 36.16 14.69 10.34
N VAL A 670 35.10 14.25 10.99
CA VAL A 670 35.12 13.76 12.37
C VAL A 670 34.78 12.29 12.35
N GLU A 671 35.59 11.47 13.00
CA GLU A 671 35.44 10.03 12.96
C GLU A 671 35.52 9.44 14.36
N TRP A 672 34.52 8.66 14.73
CA TRP A 672 34.50 7.84 15.93
C TRP A 672 34.77 6.39 15.57
N GLN A 673 35.65 5.74 16.33
CA GLN A 673 35.96 4.32 16.18
C GLN A 673 36.01 3.64 17.54
N LEU A 674 35.25 2.55 17.70
CA LEU A 674 35.27 1.69 18.88
C LEU A 674 36.13 0.45 18.61
N SER A 675 37.05 0.11 19.53
CA SER A 675 37.86 -1.11 19.40
C SER A 675 36.97 -2.34 19.59
N SER A 676 37.18 -3.38 18.78
CA SER A 676 36.40 -4.63 18.90
C SER A 676 36.85 -5.51 20.07
N ASP A 677 38.12 -5.40 20.48
CA ASP A 677 38.78 -6.28 21.46
C ASP A 677 39.05 -5.61 22.81
N ARG A 678 39.07 -4.27 22.86
CA ARG A 678 39.44 -3.46 24.02
C ARG A 678 38.35 -2.47 24.37
N ARG A 679 38.23 -2.13 25.65
CA ARG A 679 37.34 -1.08 26.16
C ARG A 679 37.94 0.31 25.91
N GLN A 680 38.16 0.62 24.64
CA GLN A 680 38.84 1.82 24.14
C GLN A 680 38.16 2.31 22.86
N ALA A 681 38.16 3.63 22.68
CA ALA A 681 37.66 4.28 21.47
C ALA A 681 38.56 5.47 21.09
N SER A 682 38.37 5.97 19.86
CA SER A 682 39.04 7.19 19.42
C SER A 682 38.08 8.10 18.67
N LEU A 683 38.24 9.41 18.88
CA LEU A 683 37.57 10.48 18.16
C LEU A 683 38.60 11.30 17.40
N THR A 684 38.64 11.17 16.08
CA THR A 684 39.62 11.83 15.22
C THR A 684 38.98 13.01 14.50
N PHE A 685 39.60 14.19 14.60
CA PHE A 685 39.26 15.38 13.83
C PHE A 685 40.33 15.61 12.78
N ALA A 686 39.94 15.56 11.50
CA ALA A 686 40.82 15.81 10.37
C ALA A 686 40.33 17.03 9.58
N ARG A 687 41.23 17.98 9.33
CA ARG A 687 40.98 19.03 8.35
C ARG A 687 41.44 18.53 6.99
N LEU A 688 40.50 18.36 6.07
CA LEU A 688 40.81 17.90 4.72
C LEU A 688 41.49 19.02 3.93
N LEU A 689 42.29 18.65 2.94
CA LEU A 689 42.90 19.62 2.02
C LEU A 689 41.82 20.29 1.19
N SER A 690 42.04 21.56 0.82
CA SER A 690 41.15 22.23 -0.12
C SER A 690 41.12 21.48 -1.45
N PRO A 691 39.94 21.19 -2.02
CA PRO A 691 39.82 20.49 -3.30
C PRO A 691 40.40 21.31 -4.48
N ASP A 692 40.51 22.64 -4.34
CA ASP A 692 41.27 23.52 -5.23
C ASP A 692 41.98 24.61 -4.40
N PRO A 693 43.33 24.76 -4.47
CA PRO A 693 44.07 25.81 -3.76
C PRO A 693 43.74 27.24 -4.23
N HIS A 694 43.12 27.39 -5.40
CA HIS A 694 42.71 28.67 -5.98
C HIS A 694 41.22 28.99 -5.75
N TYR A 695 40.48 28.11 -5.08
CA TYR A 695 39.05 28.29 -4.80
C TYR A 695 38.85 29.40 -3.76
N ARG A 696 38.13 30.46 -4.12
CA ARG A 696 37.88 31.62 -3.24
C ARG A 696 37.03 31.33 -2.00
N HIS A 697 36.42 30.14 -1.92
CA HIS A 697 35.43 29.77 -0.90
C HIS A 697 35.96 28.82 0.18
N THR A 698 37.22 28.37 0.12
CA THR A 698 37.84 27.56 1.17
C THR A 698 38.96 28.33 1.86
N LEU A 699 39.20 28.05 3.14
CA LEU A 699 40.31 28.65 3.89
C LEU A 699 41.63 27.95 3.50
N PRO A 700 42.72 28.70 3.19
CA PRO A 700 44.00 28.11 2.77
C PRO A 700 44.55 27.07 3.77
N ASP A 701 45.10 25.98 3.24
CA ASP A 701 45.55 24.82 4.04
C ASP A 701 46.69 25.13 5.02
N ASP A 702 47.49 26.17 4.76
CA ASP A 702 48.55 26.67 5.64
C ASP A 702 48.07 27.59 6.76
N THR A 703 46.79 27.99 6.74
CA THR A 703 46.20 28.89 7.73
C THR A 703 45.65 28.08 8.90
N PRO A 704 46.20 28.20 10.13
CA PRO A 704 45.72 27.39 11.26
C PRO A 704 44.31 27.78 11.73
N VAL A 705 43.51 26.77 12.09
CA VAL A 705 42.24 26.96 12.81
C VAL A 705 42.31 26.30 14.19
N ALA A 706 41.69 26.91 15.19
CA ALA A 706 41.61 26.33 16.53
C ALA A 706 40.34 25.49 16.68
N LEU A 707 40.46 24.29 17.24
CA LEU A 707 39.31 23.48 17.65
C LEU A 707 39.22 23.43 19.18
N TYR A 708 37.99 23.57 19.67
CA TYR A 708 37.63 23.46 21.08
C TYR A 708 36.63 22.31 21.23
N LEU A 709 36.97 21.30 22.05
CA LEU A 709 36.14 20.11 22.24
C LEU A 709 35.71 19.99 23.70
N ARG A 710 34.40 19.98 23.97
CA ARG A 710 33.83 19.78 25.31
C ARG A 710 33.19 18.40 25.41
N PRO A 711 33.80 17.44 26.15
CA PRO A 711 33.17 16.15 26.42
C PRO A 711 32.13 16.28 27.53
N ASP A 712 30.96 15.70 27.29
CA ASP A 712 29.88 15.59 28.26
C ASP A 712 29.91 14.18 28.86
N LEU A 713 30.20 14.11 30.15
CA LEU A 713 30.42 12.89 30.93
C LEU A 713 29.19 12.52 31.75
N ASP A 714 29.13 11.24 32.08
CA ASP A 714 28.16 10.70 33.01
C ASP A 714 28.77 9.52 33.78
N ASP A 715 28.10 9.06 34.83
CA ASP A 715 28.42 7.81 35.52
C ASP A 715 27.13 7.16 36.00
N ARG A 716 26.52 6.36 35.14
CA ARG A 716 25.25 5.68 35.44
C ARG A 716 25.06 4.40 34.62
N PRO A 717 24.23 3.46 35.10
CA PRO A 717 23.66 2.43 34.24
C PRO A 717 22.89 3.08 33.07
N ASN A 718 23.03 2.53 31.87
CA ASN A 718 22.34 2.95 30.64
C ASN A 718 20.81 3.03 30.78
N HIS A 719 20.21 2.30 31.74
CA HIS A 719 18.78 2.33 32.03
C HIS A 719 18.30 3.48 32.91
N GLN A 720 19.21 4.24 33.53
CA GLN A 720 18.88 5.33 34.46
C GLN A 720 19.18 6.70 33.84
N VAL A 721 18.78 7.77 34.53
CA VAL A 721 19.15 9.16 34.21
C VAL A 721 19.90 9.79 35.38
N THR A 722 20.77 10.75 35.08
CA THR A 722 21.46 11.53 36.10
C THR A 722 20.61 12.71 36.49
N LYS A 723 20.49 12.95 37.80
CA LYS A 723 19.75 14.07 38.37
C LYS A 723 20.61 14.89 39.32
N ALA A 724 20.62 16.20 39.10
CA ALA A 724 21.15 17.19 40.01
C ALA A 724 20.50 17.04 41.39
N PHE A 725 21.20 17.52 42.42
CA PHE A 725 20.80 17.40 43.83
C PHE A 725 20.76 15.97 44.42
N LYS A 726 21.03 14.91 43.64
CA LYS A 726 21.17 13.52 44.15
C LYS A 726 22.62 13.14 44.53
N GLY A 727 23.56 14.10 44.49
CA GLY A 727 24.98 13.87 44.81
C GLY A 727 25.99 14.15 43.67
N PRO A 728 25.69 13.88 42.38
CA PRO A 728 26.65 14.05 41.26
C PRO A 728 27.33 15.42 41.17
N GLU A 729 26.65 16.51 41.53
CA GLU A 729 27.22 17.87 41.51
C GLU A 729 28.40 18.06 42.46
N GLN A 730 28.50 17.22 43.49
CA GLN A 730 29.62 17.23 44.43
C GLN A 730 30.66 16.19 44.04
N THR A 731 30.22 14.98 43.66
CA THR A 731 31.12 13.86 43.41
C THR A 731 31.84 13.97 42.07
N PHE A 732 31.15 14.36 40.99
CA PHE A 732 31.75 14.36 39.65
C PHE A 732 32.89 15.37 39.50
N PRO A 733 32.77 16.64 39.93
CA PRO A 733 33.89 17.58 39.84
C PRO A 733 35.12 17.10 40.63
N THR A 734 34.92 16.50 41.81
CA THR A 734 36.03 15.98 42.63
C THR A 734 36.66 14.69 42.10
N ALA A 735 35.96 14.00 41.20
CA ALA A 735 36.42 12.78 40.54
C ALA A 735 37.30 13.05 39.31
N VAL A 736 37.47 14.32 38.91
CA VAL A 736 38.29 14.71 37.77
C VAL A 736 39.71 15.04 38.22
N THR A 737 40.70 14.39 37.59
CA THR A 737 42.11 14.75 37.68
C THR A 737 42.58 15.26 36.33
N ALA A 738 42.83 16.56 36.23
CA ALA A 738 43.33 17.19 35.00
C ALA A 738 44.79 16.83 34.71
N LEU A 739 45.10 16.62 33.43
CA LEU A 739 46.44 16.40 32.88
C LEU A 739 46.72 17.47 31.81
N ASN A 740 47.97 17.62 31.36
CA ASN A 740 48.31 18.63 30.35
C ASN A 740 47.60 18.39 29.00
N ASP A 741 47.53 17.13 28.61
CA ASP A 741 46.98 16.64 27.34
C ASP A 741 45.65 15.91 27.52
N GLY A 742 45.04 15.96 28.71
CA GLY A 742 43.96 15.03 29.04
C GLY A 742 43.33 15.25 30.41
N PHE A 743 42.48 14.31 30.79
CA PHE A 743 42.01 14.17 32.16
C PHE A 743 41.66 12.71 32.45
N ARG A 744 41.60 12.39 33.74
CA ARG A 744 41.03 11.15 34.27
C ARG A 744 39.75 11.49 35.03
N PHE A 745 38.66 10.82 34.72
CA PHE A 745 37.41 10.87 35.47
C PHE A 745 37.21 9.54 36.18
N GLN A 746 37.27 9.54 37.52
CA GLN A 746 37.29 8.33 38.34
C GLN A 746 36.39 8.49 39.57
N PRO A 747 35.05 8.30 39.43
CA PRO A 747 34.11 8.45 40.53
C PRO A 747 34.24 7.34 41.60
N SER A 748 34.82 6.19 41.25
CA SER A 748 35.24 5.16 42.22
C SER A 748 36.51 4.41 41.76
N PRO A 749 37.25 3.73 42.67
CA PRO A 749 38.47 3.01 42.32
C PRO A 749 38.25 1.98 41.20
N GLY A 750 39.08 1.98 40.15
CA GLY A 750 38.95 1.08 38.99
C GLY A 750 37.73 1.33 38.10
N HIS A 751 37.02 2.46 38.27
CA HIS A 751 35.80 2.78 37.54
C HIS A 751 35.85 4.19 36.99
N GLY A 752 35.51 4.36 35.72
CA GLY A 752 35.52 5.65 35.03
C GLY A 752 36.31 5.60 33.73
N LEU A 753 36.76 6.76 33.25
CA LEU A 753 37.43 6.88 31.96
C LEU A 753 38.65 7.80 32.00
N THR A 754 39.54 7.63 31.03
CA THR A 754 40.60 8.57 30.68
C THR A 754 40.37 9.12 29.27
N MET A 755 40.67 10.41 29.06
CA MET A 755 40.69 11.03 27.73
C MET A 755 41.99 11.78 27.51
N HIS A 756 42.64 11.54 26.37
CA HIS A 756 43.89 12.19 25.97
C HIS A 756 43.84 12.70 24.53
N ILE A 757 44.29 13.92 24.27
CA ILE A 757 44.43 14.47 22.92
C ILE A 757 45.87 14.33 22.42
N SER A 758 46.04 13.76 21.23
CA SER A 758 47.38 13.50 20.66
C SER A 758 48.15 14.77 20.31
N LYS A 759 47.44 15.84 19.93
CA LYS A 759 48.00 17.17 19.64
C LYS A 759 47.07 18.24 20.18
N GLY A 760 47.37 18.78 21.36
CA GLY A 760 46.57 19.81 22.01
C GLY A 760 46.85 19.88 23.51
N SER A 761 45.99 20.59 24.21
CA SER A 761 45.98 20.67 25.67
C SER A 761 44.57 20.55 26.23
N PHE A 762 44.44 20.05 27.44
CA PHE A 762 43.19 20.09 28.20
C PHE A 762 43.17 21.31 29.14
N HIS A 763 42.00 21.91 29.29
CA HIS A 763 41.76 23.04 30.19
C HIS A 763 40.56 22.73 31.08
N GLU A 764 40.80 22.65 32.38
CA GLU A 764 39.75 22.46 33.37
C GLU A 764 38.82 23.68 33.41
N SER A 765 37.53 23.44 33.20
CA SER A 765 36.49 24.47 33.16
C SER A 765 35.13 23.80 33.33
N PRO A 766 34.84 23.25 34.53
CA PRO A 766 33.66 22.44 34.76
C PRO A 766 32.37 23.22 34.51
N GLU A 767 31.38 22.57 33.89
CA GLU A 767 30.04 23.11 33.68
C GLU A 767 28.98 22.02 33.80
N TRP A 768 27.76 22.43 34.16
CA TRP A 768 26.58 21.57 34.24
C TRP A 768 25.50 22.07 33.28
N HIS A 769 24.85 21.13 32.60
CA HIS A 769 23.65 21.37 31.80
C HIS A 769 22.48 20.67 32.48
N TYR A 770 21.52 21.45 32.96
CA TYR A 770 20.40 20.94 33.74
C TYR A 770 19.16 20.72 32.87
N GLN A 771 18.36 19.71 33.22
CA GLN A 771 17.07 19.39 32.61
C GLN A 771 17.15 19.24 31.08
N HIS A 772 18.21 18.60 30.58
CA HIS A 772 18.36 18.34 29.15
C HIS A 772 17.23 17.39 28.70
N PRO A 773 16.40 17.77 27.71
CA PRO A 773 15.21 17.01 27.33
C PRO A 773 15.54 15.69 26.64
N LEU A 774 14.76 14.65 26.97
CA LEU A 774 14.82 13.30 26.41
C LEU A 774 13.49 12.93 25.72
N PRO A 775 13.17 13.54 24.56
CA PRO A 775 11.88 13.34 23.91
C PRO A 775 11.57 11.88 23.53
N VAL A 776 12.58 11.06 23.22
CA VAL A 776 12.37 9.63 22.90
C VAL A 776 11.96 8.84 24.14
N ASP A 777 12.51 9.18 25.30
CA ASP A 777 12.13 8.55 26.57
C ASP A 777 10.77 9.06 27.05
N ALA A 778 10.47 10.34 26.85
CA ALA A 778 9.17 10.93 27.13
C ALA A 778 8.04 10.25 26.32
N GLU A 779 8.27 9.95 25.03
CA GLU A 779 7.32 9.20 24.20
C GLU A 779 7.04 7.79 24.76
N ARG A 780 8.01 7.18 25.43
CA ARG A 780 7.90 5.86 26.08
C ARG A 780 7.31 5.91 27.49
N GLY A 781 6.89 7.10 27.95
CA GLY A 781 6.39 7.32 29.31
C GLY A 781 7.47 7.20 30.39
N LEU A 782 8.75 7.37 30.04
CA LEU A 782 9.90 7.30 30.96
C LEU A 782 10.32 8.71 31.42
N GLU A 783 11.43 8.82 32.16
CA GLU A 783 11.97 10.11 32.57
C GLU A 783 12.22 11.04 31.36
N THR A 784 11.73 12.27 31.47
CA THR A 784 11.67 13.22 30.35
C THR A 784 12.93 14.05 30.14
N ASP A 785 13.86 14.01 31.09
CA ASP A 785 15.05 14.87 31.12
C ASP A 785 16.19 14.26 31.95
N THR A 786 17.42 14.74 31.74
CA THR A 786 18.64 14.35 32.47
C THR A 786 19.55 15.55 32.71
N ASP A 787 20.42 15.48 33.72
CA ASP A 787 21.45 16.48 33.99
C ASP A 787 22.83 15.95 33.56
N ILE A 788 23.65 16.80 32.94
CA ILE A 788 24.89 16.41 32.26
C ILE A 788 26.08 17.24 32.75
N PHE A 789 27.20 16.57 33.03
CA PHE A 789 28.43 17.20 33.52
C PHE A 789 29.50 17.29 32.43
N CYS A 790 30.21 18.41 32.36
CA CYS A 790 31.37 18.57 31.49
C CYS A 790 32.56 19.05 32.33
N PRO A 791 33.73 18.38 32.31
CA PRO A 791 34.87 18.73 33.16
C PRO A 791 35.68 19.94 32.65
N GLY A 792 35.56 20.29 31.37
CA GLY A 792 36.40 21.28 30.73
C GLY A 792 36.43 21.12 29.21
N TYR A 793 37.50 21.59 28.56
CA TYR A 793 37.62 21.50 27.11
C TYR A 793 39.05 21.15 26.66
N PHE A 794 39.15 20.39 25.57
CA PHE A 794 40.38 20.25 24.81
C PHE A 794 40.53 21.42 23.83
N LYS A 795 41.77 21.90 23.65
CA LYS A 795 42.14 22.90 22.67
C LYS A 795 43.26 22.38 21.78
N CYS A 796 43.11 22.50 20.47
CA CYS A 796 44.17 22.20 19.51
C CYS A 796 44.15 23.15 18.32
N THR A 797 45.20 23.09 17.50
CA THR A 797 45.31 23.84 16.24
C THR A 797 45.49 22.87 15.09
N LEU A 798 44.74 23.04 14.00
CA LEU A 798 44.78 22.18 12.81
C LEU A 798 45.08 22.97 11.53
N LEU A 799 46.02 22.44 10.74
CA LEU A 799 46.32 22.83 9.37
C LEU A 799 45.63 21.87 8.39
N GLY A 800 45.48 22.27 7.13
CA GLY A 800 44.99 21.42 6.05
C GLY A 800 45.82 20.15 5.90
N GLY A 801 45.15 19.01 5.70
CA GLY A 801 45.77 17.69 5.63
C GLY A 801 46.30 17.16 6.98
N ARG A 802 46.02 17.82 8.10
CA ARG A 802 46.41 17.37 9.45
C ARG A 802 45.19 16.88 10.24
N GLN A 803 45.48 16.01 11.20
CA GLN A 803 44.49 15.48 12.13
C GLN A 803 45.00 15.52 13.58
N THR A 804 44.05 15.50 14.51
CA THR A 804 44.25 15.24 15.93
C THR A 804 43.28 14.15 16.38
N THR A 805 43.61 13.41 17.43
CA THR A 805 42.80 12.30 17.92
C THR A 805 42.66 12.40 19.42
N VAL A 806 41.44 12.27 19.91
CA VAL A 806 41.12 12.11 21.32
C VAL A 806 40.94 10.61 21.59
N ALA A 807 41.85 10.02 22.34
CA ALA A 807 41.73 8.63 22.80
C ALA A 807 40.88 8.57 24.06
N VAL A 808 39.98 7.57 24.13
CA VAL A 808 39.09 7.31 25.27
C VAL A 808 39.30 5.87 25.73
N ALA A 809 39.48 5.65 27.03
CA ALA A 809 39.67 4.31 27.59
C ALA A 809 39.08 4.22 29.00
N VAL A 810 38.56 3.04 29.37
CA VAL A 810 38.19 2.74 30.76
C VAL A 810 39.43 2.81 31.67
N VAL A 811 39.26 3.27 32.92
CA VAL A 811 40.33 3.28 33.93
C VAL A 811 40.59 1.85 34.41
N ASP A 812 41.61 1.19 33.86
CA ASP A 812 42.15 -0.08 34.40
C ASP A 812 43.47 0.19 35.17
N GLU A 813 43.85 -0.71 36.11
CA GLU A 813 45.04 -0.57 36.97
C GLU A 813 46.38 -0.38 36.20
N ASP A 814 46.43 -0.66 34.89
CA ASP A 814 47.65 -0.64 34.04
C ASP A 814 47.59 0.23 32.76
N ALA A 815 46.61 1.14 32.60
CA ALA A 815 46.43 1.85 31.32
C ALA A 815 47.33 3.09 31.14
N ALA A 816 48.58 2.89 30.68
CA ALA A 816 49.52 3.97 30.32
C ALA A 816 49.65 4.28 28.81
N THR A 817 49.01 3.55 27.90
CA THR A 817 49.05 3.89 26.46
C THR A 817 47.81 3.39 25.72
N ALA A 818 47.00 4.31 25.19
CA ALA A 818 46.07 3.98 24.10
C ALA A 818 46.90 3.48 22.90
N ALA A 819 46.69 2.23 22.49
CA ALA A 819 47.33 1.73 21.28
C ALA A 819 46.75 2.47 20.05
N PRO A 820 47.55 2.74 19.01
CA PRO A 820 47.00 3.27 17.77
C PRO A 820 46.02 2.25 17.20
N ILE A 821 44.75 2.66 17.05
CA ILE A 821 43.77 1.83 16.37
C ILE A 821 44.24 1.61 14.93
N ILE A 822 44.22 0.36 14.48
CA ILE A 822 44.70 -0.05 13.15
C ILE A 822 43.90 0.73 12.08
N PRO A 823 44.54 1.28 11.02
CA PRO A 823 43.82 1.92 9.94
C PRO A 823 42.77 0.97 9.36
N ALA A 824 41.49 1.34 9.48
CA ALA A 824 40.36 0.60 8.94
C ALA A 824 40.19 0.86 7.43
N PRO A 825 39.53 -0.04 6.69
CA PRO A 825 39.16 0.21 5.29
C PRO A 825 38.29 1.46 5.13
N THR A 826 38.32 2.07 3.94
CA THR A 826 37.43 3.18 3.59
C THR A 826 35.98 2.75 3.73
N MET A 827 35.16 3.61 4.36
CA MET A 827 33.73 3.36 4.56
C MET A 827 33.00 3.49 3.21
N PRO A 828 32.29 2.46 2.72
CA PRO A 828 31.52 2.57 1.49
C PRO A 828 30.22 3.35 1.73
N ASP A 829 29.78 4.13 0.74
CA ASP A 829 28.51 4.87 0.83
C ASP A 829 27.30 3.95 0.79
N LYS A 830 27.44 2.79 0.11
CA LYS A 830 26.37 1.83 -0.13
C LYS A 830 26.89 0.40 -0.08
N LEU A 831 26.06 -0.56 0.34
CA LEU A 831 26.35 -1.99 0.29
C LEU A 831 25.16 -2.79 -0.23
N PRO A 832 25.40 -3.89 -0.96
CA PRO A 832 24.36 -4.88 -1.22
C PRO A 832 23.72 -5.37 0.09
N LEU A 833 22.39 -5.56 0.09
CA LEU A 833 21.62 -5.93 1.28
C LEU A 833 22.20 -7.16 2.00
N ARG A 834 22.59 -8.18 1.24
CA ARG A 834 23.21 -9.39 1.78
C ARG A 834 24.48 -9.09 2.59
N GLU A 835 25.34 -8.22 2.07
CA GLU A 835 26.60 -7.87 2.71
C GLU A 835 26.38 -6.97 3.92
N ALA A 836 25.45 -6.02 3.81
CA ALA A 836 25.04 -5.17 4.94
C ALA A 836 24.49 -6.01 6.11
N LEU A 837 23.64 -7.00 5.83
CA LEU A 837 23.13 -7.94 6.82
C LEU A 837 24.26 -8.82 7.42
N ARG A 838 25.18 -9.31 6.60
CA ARG A 838 26.27 -10.21 7.03
C ARG A 838 27.22 -9.52 8.00
N GLN A 839 27.68 -8.32 7.66
CA GLN A 839 28.69 -7.63 8.46
C GLN A 839 28.15 -7.15 9.82
N SER A 840 26.84 -6.88 9.91
CA SER A 840 26.22 -6.42 11.16
C SER A 840 26.12 -7.51 12.22
N LEU A 841 26.15 -8.79 11.85
CA LEU A 841 25.92 -9.90 12.78
C LEU A 841 26.96 -9.95 13.91
N ALA A 842 28.22 -9.63 13.58
CA ALA A 842 29.32 -9.61 14.54
C ALA A 842 29.11 -8.60 15.67
N ALA A 843 28.25 -7.59 15.48
CA ALA A 843 27.98 -6.58 16.50
C ALA A 843 27.32 -7.17 17.76
N PHE A 844 26.61 -8.29 17.63
CA PHE A 844 25.82 -8.90 18.71
C PHE A 844 26.54 -10.04 19.44
N VAL A 845 27.63 -10.58 18.87
CA VAL A 845 28.36 -11.73 19.42
C VAL A 845 29.40 -11.25 20.43
N VAL A 846 29.21 -11.61 21.69
CA VAL A 846 30.07 -11.16 22.81
C VAL A 846 30.60 -12.32 23.62
N ARG A 847 31.66 -12.05 24.39
CA ARG A 847 32.23 -13.01 25.33
C ARG A 847 31.29 -13.25 26.50
N ARG A 848 31.22 -14.50 26.94
CA ARG A 848 30.62 -14.90 28.21
C ARG A 848 31.43 -16.02 28.83
N ASP A 849 31.94 -15.78 30.03
CA ASP A 849 32.82 -16.72 30.73
C ASP A 849 34.01 -17.14 29.83
N GLN A 850 34.10 -18.43 29.49
CA GLN A 850 35.10 -18.98 28.56
C GLN A 850 34.57 -19.15 27.14
N GLY A 851 33.28 -18.88 26.89
CA GLY A 851 32.62 -19.04 25.61
C GLY A 851 32.06 -17.72 25.06
N LYS A 852 30.98 -17.86 24.29
CA LYS A 852 30.31 -16.78 23.59
C LYS A 852 28.82 -16.78 23.89
N THR A 853 28.21 -15.62 23.75
CA THR A 853 26.76 -15.41 23.83
C THR A 853 26.34 -14.34 22.83
N VAL A 854 25.04 -14.14 22.66
CA VAL A 854 24.48 -13.10 21.79
C VAL A 854 23.74 -12.09 22.66
N LEU A 855 24.09 -10.82 22.53
CA LEU A 855 23.25 -9.73 23.03
C LEU A 855 22.03 -9.62 22.16
N ALA A 856 20.84 -9.68 22.75
CA ALA A 856 19.60 -9.60 21.96
C ALA A 856 19.58 -8.31 21.15
N GLY A 857 19.92 -7.15 21.72
CA GLY A 857 20.03 -5.93 20.92
C GLY A 857 20.50 -4.71 21.69
N PHE A 858 20.82 -3.67 20.92
CA PHE A 858 21.28 -2.38 21.44
C PHE A 858 20.18 -1.31 21.36
N PRO A 859 19.98 -0.53 22.44
CA PRO A 859 20.99 -0.27 23.49
C PRO A 859 20.77 -0.94 24.85
N TRP A 860 19.70 -1.70 25.07
CA TRP A 860 19.25 -2.05 26.42
C TRP A 860 19.09 -3.55 26.73
N PHE A 861 19.34 -4.46 25.80
CA PHE A 861 19.23 -5.89 26.10
C PHE A 861 20.58 -6.52 26.47
N LEU A 862 20.52 -7.50 27.37
CA LEU A 862 21.61 -8.43 27.67
C LEU A 862 21.46 -9.69 26.81
N ASP A 863 22.06 -10.80 27.24
CA ASP A 863 21.88 -12.09 26.61
C ASP A 863 20.59 -12.78 27.09
N TRP A 864 19.79 -13.19 26.10
CA TRP A 864 18.54 -13.91 26.29
C TRP A 864 18.62 -15.25 25.58
N GLY A 865 18.22 -16.34 26.26
CA GLY A 865 18.34 -17.70 25.74
C GLY A 865 17.50 -17.94 24.51
N ARG A 866 16.26 -17.46 24.48
CA ARG A 866 15.40 -17.52 23.30
C ARG A 866 16.05 -16.82 22.11
N ASP A 867 16.35 -15.52 22.25
CA ASP A 867 16.91 -14.69 21.19
C ASP A 867 18.22 -15.26 20.68
N THR A 868 19.12 -15.66 21.59
CA THR A 868 20.42 -16.25 21.23
C THR A 868 20.26 -17.47 20.35
N LEU A 869 19.39 -18.41 20.73
CA LEU A 869 19.19 -19.66 20.01
C LEU A 869 18.46 -19.47 18.67
N ILE A 870 17.59 -18.45 18.55
CA ILE A 870 17.02 -18.05 17.26
C ILE A 870 18.12 -17.45 16.37
N CYS A 871 18.94 -16.54 16.93
CA CYS A 871 20.03 -15.87 16.21
C CYS A 871 21.04 -16.83 15.60
N MET A 872 21.32 -17.92 16.32
CA MET A 872 22.25 -18.96 15.89
C MET A 872 22.00 -19.45 14.47
N ARG A 873 20.74 -19.57 14.05
CA ARG A 873 20.39 -20.07 12.71
C ARG A 873 20.97 -19.19 11.60
N GLY A 874 20.91 -17.86 11.78
CA GLY A 874 21.53 -16.91 10.87
C GLY A 874 23.05 -16.84 11.00
N LEU A 875 23.59 -16.97 12.22
CA LEU A 875 25.06 -17.04 12.44
C LEU A 875 25.68 -18.28 11.77
N ILE A 876 25.01 -19.44 11.85
CA ILE A 876 25.39 -20.67 11.16
C ILE A 876 25.36 -20.45 9.65
N ALA A 877 24.27 -19.86 9.13
CA ALA A 877 24.17 -19.52 7.70
C ALA A 877 25.27 -18.53 7.25
N ALA A 878 25.80 -17.71 8.15
CA ALA A 878 26.89 -16.77 7.89
C ALA A 878 28.29 -17.42 7.98
N GLY A 879 28.36 -18.69 8.39
CA GLY A 879 29.61 -19.44 8.56
C GLY A 879 30.33 -19.18 9.88
N MET A 880 29.66 -18.62 10.90
CA MET A 880 30.24 -18.34 12.23
C MET A 880 30.23 -19.60 13.13
N ILE A 881 30.77 -20.71 12.60
CA ILE A 881 30.58 -22.05 13.16
C ILE A 881 31.24 -22.23 14.54
N ASP A 882 32.44 -21.67 14.73
CA ASP A 882 33.15 -21.78 16.02
C ASP A 882 32.42 -21.00 17.12
N ASP A 883 31.98 -19.77 16.84
CA ASP A 883 31.18 -18.97 17.78
C ASP A 883 29.87 -19.72 18.14
N CYS A 884 29.22 -20.36 17.16
CA CYS A 884 28.01 -21.15 17.41
C CYS A 884 28.28 -22.40 18.27
N ARG A 885 29.42 -23.07 18.12
CA ARG A 885 29.78 -24.20 18.98
C ARG A 885 29.93 -23.75 20.44
N ASP A 886 30.60 -22.62 20.66
CA ASP A 886 30.79 -22.03 22.00
C ASP A 886 29.44 -21.64 22.63
N ILE A 887 28.54 -21.03 21.84
CA ILE A 887 27.20 -20.63 22.31
C ILE A 887 26.37 -21.86 22.72
N ILE A 888 26.30 -22.92 21.90
CA ILE A 888 25.57 -24.15 22.25
C ILE A 888 26.12 -24.75 23.53
N GLN A 889 27.45 -24.86 23.64
CA GLN A 889 28.09 -25.44 24.80
C GLN A 889 27.79 -24.62 26.07
N GLN A 890 27.80 -23.30 25.97
CA GLN A 890 27.46 -22.39 27.06
C GLN A 890 26.00 -22.55 27.49
N PHE A 891 25.03 -22.52 26.58
CA PHE A 891 23.61 -22.65 26.92
C PHE A 891 23.22 -24.05 27.41
N ALA A 892 23.81 -25.10 26.84
CA ALA A 892 23.65 -26.47 27.32
C ALA A 892 24.19 -26.64 28.75
N SER A 893 25.21 -25.87 29.15
CA SER A 893 25.73 -25.89 30.52
C SER A 893 24.74 -25.36 31.56
N PHE A 894 23.80 -24.49 31.16
CA PHE A 894 22.77 -23.96 32.04
C PHE A 894 21.53 -24.87 32.15
N ALA A 895 21.47 -25.96 31.40
CA ALA A 895 20.33 -26.86 31.41
C ALA A 895 20.15 -27.53 32.78
N ASP A 896 18.98 -27.35 33.39
CA ASP A 896 18.61 -27.97 34.66
C ASP A 896 17.15 -28.40 34.61
N LYS A 897 16.89 -29.67 34.95
CA LYS A 897 15.56 -30.31 34.99
C LYS A 897 14.65 -29.96 33.79
N GLY A 898 15.21 -30.03 32.59
CA GLY A 898 14.50 -29.78 31.34
C GLY A 898 14.29 -28.31 30.96
N THR A 899 14.87 -27.38 31.70
CA THR A 899 14.79 -25.94 31.44
C THR A 899 16.16 -25.34 31.14
N ILE A 900 16.19 -24.25 30.38
CA ILE A 900 17.35 -23.36 30.26
C ILE A 900 16.91 -21.93 30.62
N PRO A 901 17.83 -21.04 31.02
CA PRO A 901 17.49 -19.66 31.35
C PRO A 901 16.95 -18.90 30.13
N ASN A 902 15.93 -18.06 30.36
CA ASN A 902 15.43 -17.15 29.32
C ASN A 902 16.21 -15.82 29.32
N MET A 903 16.39 -15.20 30.49
CA MET A 903 17.14 -13.95 30.64
C MET A 903 18.32 -14.21 31.56
N ILE A 904 19.51 -13.75 31.16
CA ILE A 904 20.72 -13.84 31.98
C ILE A 904 21.20 -12.42 32.29
N ARG A 905 21.42 -12.12 33.58
CA ARG A 905 21.88 -10.80 34.05
C ARG A 905 23.19 -10.96 34.82
N GLY A 906 24.32 -10.73 34.16
CA GLY A 906 25.62 -11.02 34.74
C GLY A 906 25.70 -12.51 35.12
N LEU A 907 25.83 -12.79 36.42
CA LEU A 907 25.85 -14.16 36.97
C LEU A 907 24.46 -14.72 37.32
N ASP A 908 23.40 -13.92 37.28
CA ASP A 908 22.04 -14.36 37.57
C ASP A 908 21.38 -14.99 36.32
N HIS A 909 21.19 -16.31 36.39
CA HIS A 909 20.50 -17.11 35.37
C HIS A 909 19.24 -17.78 35.94
N SER A 910 18.63 -17.19 36.98
CA SER A 910 17.49 -17.79 37.69
C SER A 910 16.18 -17.75 36.89
N ASN A 911 16.03 -16.79 35.98
CA ASN A 911 14.83 -16.69 35.14
C ASN A 911 14.78 -17.85 34.14
N ARG A 912 13.80 -18.74 34.33
CA ARG A 912 13.54 -19.93 33.50
C ARG A 912 12.08 -19.97 33.02
N ASP A 913 11.47 -18.79 32.89
CA ASP A 913 10.08 -18.61 32.48
C ASP A 913 9.99 -18.64 30.94
N THR A 914 10.24 -19.81 30.37
CA THR A 914 10.25 -20.03 28.92
C THR A 914 9.90 -21.48 28.56
N SER A 915 8.99 -21.64 27.59
CA SER A 915 8.61 -22.92 27.00
C SER A 915 9.27 -23.15 25.63
N ASP A 916 9.82 -22.09 25.02
CA ASP A 916 10.37 -22.13 23.67
C ASP A 916 11.90 -22.17 23.63
N ALA A 917 12.60 -21.52 24.57
CA ALA A 917 14.08 -21.49 24.54
C ALA A 917 14.71 -22.91 24.57
N PRO A 918 14.29 -23.86 25.43
CA PRO A 918 14.81 -25.23 25.39
C PRO A 918 14.55 -25.92 24.04
N LEU A 919 13.44 -25.62 23.37
CA LEU A 919 13.09 -26.21 22.09
C LEU A 919 13.87 -25.57 20.92
N TRP A 920 14.15 -24.27 20.99
CA TRP A 920 15.04 -23.60 20.04
C TRP A 920 16.47 -24.15 20.07
N LEU A 921 16.93 -24.70 21.19
CA LEU A 921 18.22 -25.40 21.27
C LEU A 921 18.27 -26.60 20.32
N PHE A 922 17.16 -27.33 20.12
CA PHE A 922 17.08 -28.42 19.16
C PHE A 922 17.20 -27.90 17.73
N VAL A 923 16.50 -26.80 17.40
CA VAL A 923 16.56 -26.18 16.08
C VAL A 923 17.98 -25.68 15.77
N ALA A 924 18.59 -24.93 16.68
CA ALA A 924 19.96 -24.44 16.52
C ALA A 924 20.98 -25.58 16.40
N THR A 925 20.83 -26.65 17.20
CA THR A 925 21.67 -27.84 17.10
C THR A 925 21.48 -28.55 15.76
N SER A 926 20.24 -28.67 15.29
CA SER A 926 19.92 -29.28 13.99
C SER A 926 20.52 -28.50 12.84
N ASP A 927 20.38 -27.18 12.84
CA ASP A 927 20.99 -26.30 11.82
C ASP A 927 22.52 -26.44 11.82
N LEU A 928 23.15 -26.57 13.00
CA LEU A 928 24.59 -26.75 13.11
C LEU A 928 25.04 -28.14 12.65
N VAL A 929 24.34 -29.21 13.03
CA VAL A 929 24.63 -30.59 12.61
C VAL A 929 24.53 -30.73 11.09
N ASN A 930 23.49 -30.14 10.49
CA ASN A 930 23.25 -30.17 9.04
C ASN A 930 24.21 -29.26 8.24
N HIS A 931 24.93 -28.36 8.90
CA HIS A 931 25.94 -27.55 8.24
C HIS A 931 27.16 -28.40 7.85
N PRO A 932 27.78 -28.19 6.67
CA PRO A 932 28.93 -28.99 6.21
C PRO A 932 30.13 -29.06 7.17
N GLN A 933 30.26 -28.10 8.09
CA GLN A 933 31.33 -28.01 9.09
C GLN A 933 30.93 -28.48 10.50
N GLY A 934 29.66 -28.83 10.74
CA GLY A 934 29.18 -29.31 12.04
C GLY A 934 29.25 -30.83 12.17
N GLY A 935 28.37 -31.53 11.45
CA GLY A 935 28.24 -32.98 11.48
C GLY A 935 27.73 -33.54 12.82
N ASP A 936 27.52 -34.86 12.88
CA ASP A 936 26.94 -35.52 14.07
C ASP A 936 27.78 -35.39 15.35
N ALA A 937 29.08 -35.11 15.23
CA ALA A 937 29.97 -34.92 16.38
C ALA A 937 29.55 -33.77 17.30
N ILE A 938 28.75 -32.83 16.80
CA ILE A 938 28.15 -31.74 17.60
C ILE A 938 27.30 -32.28 18.74
N LEU A 939 26.60 -33.40 18.53
CA LEU A 939 25.75 -34.01 19.56
C LEU A 939 26.56 -34.52 20.76
N ASP A 940 27.84 -34.79 20.56
CA ASP A 940 28.73 -35.32 21.60
C ASP A 940 29.67 -34.24 22.16
N LEU A 941 29.34 -32.95 21.94
CA LEU A 941 30.07 -31.83 22.54
C LEU A 941 30.14 -31.96 24.08
N PRO A 942 31.34 -31.78 24.67
CA PRO A 942 31.52 -31.92 26.12
C PRO A 942 30.98 -30.67 26.85
N CYS A 943 29.74 -30.73 27.34
CA CYS A 943 29.23 -29.70 28.26
C CYS A 943 29.66 -30.03 29.71
N PRO A 944 29.81 -29.03 30.61
CA PRO A 944 30.43 -29.20 31.93
C PRO A 944 29.86 -30.32 32.82
N ILE A 945 28.57 -30.64 32.69
CA ILE A 945 27.89 -31.66 33.51
C ILE A 945 27.70 -32.98 32.74
N ARG A 946 27.29 -32.90 31.47
CA ARG A 946 26.95 -34.05 30.62
C ARG A 946 27.01 -33.66 29.14
N PRO A 947 27.22 -34.61 28.20
CA PRO A 947 27.23 -34.31 26.77
C PRO A 947 25.92 -33.70 26.26
N LEU A 948 25.98 -32.91 25.18
CA LEU A 948 24.83 -32.24 24.59
C LEU A 948 23.66 -33.20 24.29
N ARG A 949 23.95 -34.38 23.74
CA ARG A 949 22.95 -35.43 23.49
C ARG A 949 22.14 -35.78 24.74
N MET A 950 22.79 -35.91 25.89
CA MET A 950 22.08 -36.18 27.15
C MET A 950 21.24 -34.99 27.59
N VAL A 951 21.73 -33.75 27.41
CA VAL A 951 20.94 -32.55 27.69
C VAL A 951 19.64 -32.54 26.87
N LEU A 952 19.72 -32.83 25.57
CA LEU A 952 18.57 -32.85 24.68
C LEU A 952 17.55 -33.95 25.04
N ASN A 953 18.01 -35.17 25.36
CA ASN A 953 17.11 -36.24 25.80
C ASN A 953 16.42 -35.88 27.13
N ASP A 954 17.17 -35.33 28.08
CA ASP A 954 16.60 -34.87 29.36
C ASP A 954 15.53 -33.81 29.15
N ILE A 955 15.75 -32.81 28.30
CA ILE A 955 14.73 -31.79 28.00
C ILE A 955 13.45 -32.44 27.47
N ALA A 956 13.56 -33.36 26.51
CA ALA A 956 12.40 -34.05 25.97
C ALA A 956 11.65 -34.89 27.02
N ASP A 957 12.39 -35.57 27.90
CA ASP A 957 11.79 -36.38 28.96
C ASP A 957 11.09 -35.53 30.03
N TYR A 958 11.66 -34.37 30.40
CA TYR A 958 11.01 -33.43 31.32
C TYR A 958 9.79 -32.75 30.69
N TYR A 959 9.81 -32.43 29.40
CA TYR A 959 8.62 -31.92 28.70
C TYR A 959 7.51 -32.97 28.69
N TRP A 960 7.85 -34.24 28.51
CA TRP A 960 6.88 -35.33 28.53
C TRP A 960 6.26 -35.55 29.92
N HIS A 961 7.07 -35.62 30.98
CA HIS A 961 6.58 -35.97 32.33
C HIS A 961 6.14 -34.76 33.17
N GLY A 962 6.65 -33.57 32.86
CA GLY A 962 6.40 -32.32 33.59
C GLY A 962 7.70 -31.69 34.10
N ALA A 963 7.92 -30.43 33.74
CA ALA A 963 8.98 -29.58 34.29
C ALA A 963 8.48 -28.80 35.52
N ALA A 964 9.41 -28.37 36.38
CA ALA A 964 9.09 -27.70 37.64
C ALA A 964 8.36 -26.34 37.47
N ASN A 965 8.46 -25.74 36.29
CA ASN A 965 7.83 -24.47 35.93
C ASN A 965 6.45 -24.64 35.27
N GLY A 966 5.88 -25.85 35.28
CA GLY A 966 4.49 -26.10 34.84
C GLY A 966 4.32 -26.58 33.40
N ILE A 967 5.40 -26.68 32.62
CA ILE A 967 5.39 -27.22 31.27
C ILE A 967 5.18 -28.74 31.33
N ARG A 968 4.20 -29.29 30.59
CA ARG A 968 3.93 -30.73 30.55
C ARG A 968 3.21 -31.14 29.26
N ALA A 969 3.54 -32.31 28.73
CA ALA A 969 2.77 -32.92 27.65
C ALA A 969 1.45 -33.52 28.15
N ASP A 970 0.37 -33.32 27.40
CA ASP A 970 -0.85 -34.12 27.51
C ASP A 970 -0.62 -35.47 26.84
N HIS A 971 -0.65 -36.56 27.60
CA HIS A 971 -0.32 -37.90 27.09
C HIS A 971 -1.32 -38.43 26.04
N ASP A 972 -2.56 -37.95 26.03
CA ASP A 972 -3.58 -38.38 25.06
C ASP A 972 -3.34 -37.76 23.67
N SER A 973 -2.82 -36.53 23.64
CA SER A 973 -2.60 -35.76 22.41
C SER A 973 -1.12 -35.57 22.04
N ALA A 974 -0.21 -35.88 22.96
CA ALA A 974 1.22 -35.54 22.93
C ALA A 974 1.54 -34.04 22.74
N LEU A 975 0.56 -33.15 22.92
CA LEU A 975 0.74 -31.70 22.85
C LEU A 975 1.26 -31.14 24.18
N VAL A 976 2.10 -30.11 24.13
CA VAL A 976 2.77 -29.50 25.29
C VAL A 976 1.99 -28.29 25.78
N TYR A 977 1.60 -28.33 27.05
CA TYR A 977 1.05 -27.19 27.77
C TYR A 977 2.15 -26.17 28.10
N SER A 978 1.86 -24.90 27.87
CA SER A 978 2.68 -23.76 28.24
C SER A 978 1.92 -22.85 29.22
N PRO A 979 2.55 -22.44 30.33
CA PRO A 979 2.04 -21.35 31.17
C PRO A 979 1.90 -20.03 30.42
N ALA A 980 1.14 -19.09 31.01
CA ALA A 980 1.05 -17.72 30.51
C ALA A 980 2.44 -17.06 30.51
N HIS A 981 2.77 -16.34 29.43
CA HIS A 981 4.01 -15.56 29.25
C HIS A 981 5.30 -16.35 29.01
N PHE A 982 5.23 -17.65 28.77
CA PHE A 982 6.43 -18.47 28.54
C PHE A 982 6.81 -18.59 27.06
N THR A 983 5.95 -18.12 26.14
CA THR A 983 6.25 -18.02 24.71
C THR A 983 6.97 -16.71 24.39
N TRP A 984 7.53 -16.54 23.20
CA TRP A 984 8.08 -15.26 22.73
C TRP A 984 7.13 -14.06 22.83
N MET A 985 5.82 -14.29 22.91
CA MET A 985 4.82 -13.27 23.27
C MET A 985 4.66 -13.16 24.81
N ASP A 986 5.66 -12.65 25.52
CA ASP A 986 5.88 -12.83 26.97
C ASP A 986 5.49 -11.64 27.88
N THR A 987 4.67 -10.69 27.41
CA THR A 987 4.28 -9.54 28.23
C THR A 987 3.46 -9.92 29.47
N ASN A 988 4.03 -9.67 30.66
CA ASN A 988 3.42 -9.96 31.96
C ASN A 988 3.25 -8.69 32.83
N PHE A 989 2.28 -8.73 33.75
CA PHE A 989 1.86 -7.64 34.65
C PHE A 989 1.63 -6.29 33.91
N PRO A 990 0.54 -6.13 33.13
CA PRO A 990 -0.54 -7.09 32.94
C PRO A 990 -0.20 -8.20 31.95
N ALA A 991 -0.93 -9.30 32.04
CA ALA A 991 -0.89 -10.39 31.07
C ALA A 991 -1.49 -9.92 29.73
N ALA A 992 -0.70 -9.25 28.88
CA ALA A 992 -1.21 -8.61 27.66
C ALA A 992 -1.40 -9.57 26.49
N THR A 993 -0.73 -10.73 26.51
CA THR A 993 -0.93 -11.83 25.55
C THR A 993 -1.22 -13.13 26.30
N PRO A 994 -2.46 -13.32 26.81
CA PRO A 994 -2.81 -14.53 27.54
C PRO A 994 -2.85 -15.73 26.57
N ARG A 995 -1.78 -16.54 26.58
CA ARG A 995 -1.62 -17.74 25.73
C ARG A 995 -1.33 -18.98 26.58
N ALA A 996 -2.01 -19.09 27.72
CA ALA A 996 -1.92 -20.25 28.59
C ALA A 996 -2.71 -21.42 27.99
N GLY A 997 -2.06 -22.57 27.82
CA GLY A 997 -2.66 -23.71 27.12
C GLY A 997 -1.69 -24.33 26.15
N TYR A 998 -2.11 -24.54 24.90
CA TYR A 998 -1.28 -25.17 23.86
C TYR A 998 -1.03 -24.16 22.71
N PRO A 999 0.01 -23.31 22.78
CA PRO A 999 0.37 -22.38 21.70
C PRO A 999 0.92 -23.13 20.49
N VAL A 1000 0.55 -22.71 19.28
CA VAL A 1000 0.85 -23.42 18.02
C VAL A 1000 2.34 -23.59 17.76
N GLU A 1001 3.15 -22.58 18.04
CA GLU A 1001 4.60 -22.64 17.80
C GLU A 1001 5.34 -23.54 18.78
N ILE A 1002 4.85 -23.66 20.02
CA ILE A 1002 5.40 -24.62 20.99
C ILE A 1002 5.17 -26.04 20.50
N GLN A 1003 4.00 -26.31 19.89
CA GLN A 1003 3.73 -27.63 19.31
C GLN A 1003 4.62 -27.90 18.10
N ALA A 1004 4.84 -26.90 17.24
CA ALA A 1004 5.72 -27.01 16.09
C ALA A 1004 7.17 -27.31 16.50
N LEU A 1005 7.69 -26.57 17.47
CA LEU A 1005 9.02 -26.75 18.04
C LEU A 1005 9.16 -28.10 18.76
N TRP A 1006 8.12 -28.55 19.46
CA TRP A 1006 8.10 -29.84 20.15
C TRP A 1006 8.13 -31.02 19.18
N ILE A 1007 7.29 -30.99 18.14
CA ILE A 1007 7.29 -32.00 17.08
C ILE A 1007 8.67 -32.03 16.40
N PHE A 1008 9.24 -30.87 16.09
CA PHE A 1008 10.59 -30.77 15.54
C PHE A 1008 11.65 -31.41 16.45
N ALA A 1009 11.60 -31.14 17.76
CA ALA A 1009 12.54 -31.71 18.73
C ALA A 1009 12.46 -33.25 18.78
N LEU A 1010 11.25 -33.81 18.76
CA LEU A 1010 11.03 -35.26 18.72
C LEU A 1010 11.49 -35.89 17.41
N ASP A 1011 11.20 -35.26 16.27
CA ASP A 1011 11.65 -35.71 14.95
C ASP A 1011 13.19 -35.68 14.86
N PHE A 1012 13.82 -34.63 15.39
CA PHE A 1012 15.28 -34.52 15.48
C PHE A 1012 15.91 -35.63 16.34
N LEU A 1013 15.38 -35.88 17.54
CA LEU A 1013 15.87 -36.99 18.38
C LEU A 1013 15.71 -38.34 17.69
N THR A 1014 14.59 -38.54 16.98
CA THR A 1014 14.33 -39.77 16.21
C THR A 1014 15.38 -39.98 15.11
N ALA A 1015 15.72 -38.92 14.38
CA ALA A 1015 16.70 -38.98 13.28
C ALA A 1015 18.13 -39.31 13.76
N HIS A 1016 18.51 -38.93 14.98
CA HIS A 1016 19.87 -39.08 15.51
C HIS A 1016 20.01 -40.15 16.59
N GLY A 1017 19.26 -41.24 16.47
CA GLY A 1017 19.43 -42.45 17.29
C GLY A 1017 18.81 -42.38 18.70
N GLY A 1018 17.82 -41.50 18.90
CA GLY A 1018 17.02 -41.42 20.13
C GLY A 1018 16.08 -42.61 20.32
N ASN A 1019 15.34 -42.60 21.44
CA ASN A 1019 14.38 -43.65 21.78
C ASN A 1019 13.26 -43.73 20.72
N PRO A 1020 12.92 -44.92 20.17
CA PRO A 1020 11.84 -45.08 19.19
C PRO A 1020 10.49 -44.48 19.60
N ILE A 1021 10.23 -44.33 20.90
CA ILE A 1021 9.03 -43.69 21.44
C ILE A 1021 8.85 -42.24 20.94
N TYR A 1022 9.94 -41.54 20.61
CA TYR A 1022 9.87 -40.16 20.14
C TYR A 1022 9.14 -40.07 18.78
N ALA A 1023 9.35 -41.05 17.89
CA ALA A 1023 8.67 -41.11 16.59
C ALA A 1023 7.14 -41.31 16.76
N GLU A 1024 6.75 -42.16 17.71
CA GLU A 1024 5.34 -42.40 18.04
C GLU A 1024 4.68 -41.14 18.61
N ARG A 1025 5.37 -40.46 19.53
CA ARG A 1025 4.91 -39.19 20.15
C ARG A 1025 4.80 -38.07 19.12
N ALA A 1026 5.79 -37.91 18.24
CA ALA A 1026 5.76 -36.89 17.18
C ALA A 1026 4.58 -37.11 16.22
N SER A 1027 4.36 -38.37 15.83
CA SER A 1027 3.24 -38.76 14.97
C SER A 1027 1.88 -38.51 15.63
N LEU A 1028 1.76 -38.75 16.94
CA LEU A 1028 0.54 -38.44 17.70
C LEU A 1028 0.31 -36.92 17.80
N ALA A 1029 1.33 -36.16 18.21
CA ALA A 1029 1.27 -34.71 18.35
C ALA A 1029 0.88 -34.03 17.02
N ARG A 1030 1.43 -34.49 15.90
CA ARG A 1030 1.10 -33.99 14.56
C ARG A 1030 -0.36 -34.21 14.18
N ARG A 1031 -0.90 -35.41 14.44
CA ARG A 1031 -2.34 -35.69 14.22
C ARG A 1031 -3.23 -34.82 15.11
N SER A 1032 -2.85 -34.66 16.38
CA SER A 1032 -3.60 -33.82 17.33
C SER A 1032 -3.53 -32.34 16.98
N LEU A 1033 -2.38 -31.85 16.50
CA LEU A 1033 -2.22 -30.49 15.98
C LEU A 1033 -3.20 -30.24 14.81
N GLU A 1034 -3.21 -31.09 13.79
CA GLU A 1034 -4.12 -30.96 12.65
C GLU A 1034 -5.60 -31.10 13.05
N GLN A 1035 -5.92 -31.95 14.03
CA GLN A 1035 -7.29 -32.18 14.47
C GLN A 1035 -7.84 -31.01 15.29
N TYR A 1036 -7.07 -30.47 16.24
CA TYR A 1036 -7.58 -29.51 17.23
C TYR A 1036 -7.34 -28.05 16.86
N PHE A 1037 -6.32 -27.73 16.06
CA PHE A 1037 -6.01 -26.33 15.71
C PHE A 1037 -6.65 -25.86 14.41
N ARG A 1038 -7.12 -26.78 13.54
CA ARG A 1038 -7.71 -26.39 12.26
C ARG A 1038 -8.95 -25.52 12.47
N ARG A 1039 -8.92 -24.30 11.93
CA ARG A 1039 -10.04 -23.37 12.06
C ARG A 1039 -11.22 -23.81 11.18
N PRO A 1040 -12.47 -23.75 11.69
CA PRO A 1040 -13.66 -24.10 10.91
C PRO A 1040 -13.89 -23.21 9.68
N ASP A 1041 -13.41 -21.95 9.74
CA ASP A 1041 -13.51 -20.98 8.64
C ASP A 1041 -12.45 -21.19 7.53
N GLY A 1042 -11.59 -22.19 7.67
CA GLY A 1042 -10.54 -22.52 6.72
C GLY A 1042 -9.32 -21.59 6.76
N ARG A 1043 -9.27 -20.58 7.65
CA ARG A 1043 -8.18 -19.58 7.71
C ARG A 1043 -6.98 -20.04 8.55
N GLY A 1044 -6.42 -21.20 8.20
CA GLY A 1044 -5.23 -21.75 8.84
C GLY A 1044 -5.53 -22.38 10.21
N PHE A 1045 -4.66 -22.09 11.18
CA PHE A 1045 -4.74 -22.64 12.54
C PHE A 1045 -5.15 -21.60 13.58
N ALA A 1046 -5.75 -22.07 14.68
CA ALA A 1046 -5.88 -21.34 15.93
C ALA A 1046 -4.46 -20.99 16.44
N ASP A 1047 -4.29 -19.84 17.09
CA ASP A 1047 -2.99 -19.48 17.63
C ASP A 1047 -2.67 -20.24 18.92
N CYS A 1048 -3.69 -20.46 19.75
CA CYS A 1048 -3.58 -21.21 20.99
C CYS A 1048 -4.88 -21.99 21.29
N LEU A 1049 -4.73 -23.19 21.87
CA LEU A 1049 -5.83 -23.87 22.56
C LEU A 1049 -5.79 -23.48 24.04
N HIS A 1050 -6.68 -22.59 24.46
CA HIS A 1050 -6.68 -21.99 25.79
C HIS A 1050 -7.14 -22.96 26.88
N THR A 1051 -6.35 -23.04 27.95
CA THR A 1051 -6.75 -23.65 29.22
C THR A 1051 -5.96 -23.04 30.38
N PRO A 1052 -6.61 -22.77 31.53
CA PRO A 1052 -5.94 -22.19 32.69
C PRO A 1052 -5.00 -23.16 33.41
N THR A 1053 -5.11 -24.48 33.17
CA THR A 1053 -4.33 -25.50 33.87
C THR A 1053 -3.76 -26.57 32.93
N PRO A 1054 -2.59 -27.14 33.25
CA PRO A 1054 -2.00 -28.27 32.51
C PRO A 1054 -2.79 -29.59 32.68
N ASP A 1055 -3.76 -29.64 33.58
CA ASP A 1055 -4.58 -30.84 33.83
C ASP A 1055 -5.79 -30.95 32.90
N THR A 1056 -6.07 -29.89 32.13
CA THR A 1056 -7.12 -29.94 31.10
C THR A 1056 -6.54 -30.52 29.82
N PRO A 1057 -7.02 -31.69 29.34
CA PRO A 1057 -6.55 -32.29 28.10
C PRO A 1057 -6.79 -31.39 26.89
N ALA A 1058 -5.94 -31.47 25.87
CA ALA A 1058 -6.02 -30.58 24.69
C ALA A 1058 -7.37 -30.67 23.97
N ARG A 1059 -8.00 -31.85 23.96
CA ARG A 1059 -9.34 -32.07 23.37
C ARG A 1059 -10.48 -31.29 24.04
N LEU A 1060 -10.28 -30.79 25.27
CA LEU A 1060 -11.24 -29.97 26.02
C LEU A 1060 -10.82 -28.49 26.08
N ALA A 1061 -9.64 -28.14 25.55
CA ALA A 1061 -9.17 -26.77 25.48
C ALA A 1061 -9.94 -25.99 24.41
N THR A 1062 -10.01 -24.67 24.56
CA THR A 1062 -10.80 -23.80 23.67
C THR A 1062 -9.89 -23.17 22.60
N PRO A 1063 -10.06 -23.46 21.30
CA PRO A 1063 -9.31 -22.79 20.25
C PRO A 1063 -9.71 -21.31 20.13
N ASP A 1064 -8.73 -20.42 20.00
CA ASP A 1064 -8.99 -19.04 19.54
C ASP A 1064 -9.06 -18.94 18.01
N ASP A 1065 -9.56 -17.80 17.52
CA ASP A 1065 -9.64 -17.46 16.10
C ASP A 1065 -8.82 -16.22 15.71
N ALA A 1066 -7.94 -15.77 16.61
CA ALA A 1066 -7.01 -14.68 16.35
C ALA A 1066 -5.97 -15.10 15.29
N CYS A 1067 -5.86 -14.34 14.21
CA CYS A 1067 -4.85 -14.60 13.19
C CYS A 1067 -3.51 -13.98 13.62
N ARG A 1068 -2.52 -14.84 13.86
CA ARG A 1068 -1.16 -14.47 14.27
C ARG A 1068 -0.12 -15.15 13.37
N PRO A 1069 1.13 -14.63 13.30
CA PRO A 1069 2.16 -15.20 12.43
C PRO A 1069 2.76 -16.51 12.98
N ASN A 1070 2.48 -16.90 14.22
CA ASN A 1070 3.06 -18.08 14.88
C ASN A 1070 2.84 -19.40 14.11
N GLN A 1071 1.68 -19.55 13.47
CA GLN A 1071 1.36 -20.70 12.61
C GLN A 1071 2.35 -20.89 11.44
N LEU A 1072 3.11 -19.86 11.04
CA LEU A 1072 4.18 -20.01 10.05
C LEU A 1072 5.26 -20.99 10.53
N LEU A 1073 5.55 -21.02 11.84
CA LEU A 1073 6.53 -21.95 12.40
C LEU A 1073 6.08 -23.40 12.29
N ALA A 1074 4.78 -23.68 12.30
CA ALA A 1074 4.25 -25.01 12.02
C ALA A 1074 4.58 -25.48 10.59
N VAL A 1075 4.70 -24.55 9.64
CA VAL A 1075 5.13 -24.84 8.26
C VAL A 1075 6.64 -24.93 8.17
N THR A 1076 7.37 -23.91 8.63
CA THR A 1076 8.83 -23.81 8.42
C THR A 1076 9.63 -24.84 9.21
N LEU A 1077 9.12 -25.31 10.35
CA LEU A 1077 9.71 -26.40 11.13
C LEU A 1077 9.15 -27.78 10.71
N GLY A 1078 8.31 -27.83 9.67
CA GLY A 1078 7.82 -29.08 9.12
C GLY A 1078 6.84 -29.83 10.02
N ALA A 1079 6.14 -29.16 10.93
CA ALA A 1079 5.07 -29.74 11.76
C ALA A 1079 3.75 -29.93 10.98
N VAL A 1080 3.56 -29.21 9.88
CA VAL A 1080 2.43 -29.34 8.96
C VAL A 1080 2.94 -29.52 7.54
N THR A 1081 2.47 -30.56 6.87
CA THR A 1081 2.88 -30.89 5.49
C THR A 1081 1.72 -31.02 4.51
N ASP A 1082 0.44 -30.96 4.96
CA ASP A 1082 -0.73 -30.96 4.07
C ASP A 1082 -0.69 -29.70 3.16
N PRO A 1083 -0.53 -29.85 1.84
CA PRO A 1083 -0.42 -28.70 0.94
C PRO A 1083 -1.62 -27.76 0.97
N LYS A 1084 -2.83 -28.26 1.26
CA LYS A 1084 -4.02 -27.39 1.33
C LYS A 1084 -3.97 -26.49 2.55
N LEU A 1085 -3.64 -27.08 3.70
CA LEU A 1085 -3.51 -26.36 4.96
C LEU A 1085 -2.32 -25.40 4.97
N VAL A 1086 -1.17 -25.80 4.41
CA VAL A 1086 -0.02 -24.89 4.29
C VAL A 1086 -0.36 -23.65 3.46
N ARG A 1087 -1.07 -23.82 2.33
CA ARG A 1087 -1.53 -22.69 1.52
C ARG A 1087 -2.52 -21.80 2.27
N SER A 1088 -3.40 -22.36 3.11
CA SER A 1088 -4.34 -21.56 3.91
C SER A 1088 -3.63 -20.79 5.03
N ILE A 1089 -2.60 -21.35 5.66
CA ILE A 1089 -1.74 -20.65 6.63
C ILE A 1089 -1.04 -19.44 5.97
N ILE A 1090 -0.44 -19.64 4.79
CA ILE A 1090 0.21 -18.55 4.03
C ILE A 1090 -0.81 -17.48 3.61
N ALA A 1091 -2.01 -17.89 3.18
CA ALA A 1091 -3.06 -16.94 2.82
C ALA A 1091 -3.54 -16.13 4.04
N ALA A 1092 -3.73 -16.77 5.20
CA ALA A 1092 -4.20 -16.14 6.43
C ALA A 1092 -3.18 -15.14 7.01
N THR A 1093 -1.88 -15.39 6.85
CA THR A 1093 -0.81 -14.55 7.41
C THR A 1093 -0.33 -13.45 6.48
N ARG A 1094 -0.60 -13.53 5.16
CA ARG A 1094 -0.23 -12.48 4.19
C ARG A 1094 -0.72 -11.07 4.57
N PRO A 1095 -1.93 -10.88 5.09
CA PRO A 1095 -2.41 -9.53 5.43
C PRO A 1095 -1.71 -8.92 6.65
N LEU A 1096 -0.93 -9.71 7.41
CA LEU A 1096 -0.11 -9.23 8.51
C LEU A 1096 1.17 -8.52 8.03
N LEU A 1097 1.58 -8.71 6.78
CA LEU A 1097 2.83 -8.17 6.26
C LEU A 1097 2.84 -6.64 6.22
N THR A 1098 3.97 -6.06 6.64
CA THR A 1098 4.31 -4.63 6.59
C THR A 1098 5.75 -4.49 6.06
N PRO A 1099 6.21 -3.28 5.68
CA PRO A 1099 7.60 -3.07 5.26
C PRO A 1099 8.62 -3.57 6.28
N ALA A 1100 9.39 -4.59 5.90
CA ALA A 1100 10.38 -5.30 6.73
C ALA A 1100 9.84 -5.87 8.06
N GLY A 1101 8.55 -6.20 8.14
CA GLY A 1101 7.95 -6.80 9.33
C GLY A 1101 6.65 -7.55 9.10
N ILE A 1102 6.14 -8.17 10.15
CA ILE A 1102 4.84 -8.83 10.17
C ILE A 1102 4.11 -8.51 11.48
N ARG A 1103 2.87 -8.04 11.39
CA ARG A 1103 2.01 -7.75 12.55
C ARG A 1103 1.84 -9.01 13.39
N SER A 1104 1.94 -8.85 14.71
CA SER A 1104 1.75 -9.94 15.66
C SER A 1104 0.29 -10.40 15.78
N LEU A 1105 -0.66 -9.61 15.26
CA LEU A 1105 -2.10 -9.87 15.27
C LEU A 1105 -2.78 -9.13 14.10
N ASP A 1106 -3.75 -9.77 13.43
CA ASP A 1106 -4.57 -9.13 12.38
C ASP A 1106 -5.55 -8.11 12.98
N ASP A 1107 -5.90 -7.08 12.22
CA ASP A 1107 -6.87 -6.05 12.63
C ASP A 1107 -8.34 -6.51 12.42
N ALA A 1108 -8.53 -7.82 12.28
CA ALA A 1108 -9.84 -8.43 12.14
C ALA A 1108 -10.48 -8.65 13.52
N PRO A 1109 -11.81 -8.50 13.64
CA PRO A 1109 -12.50 -8.91 14.86
C PRO A 1109 -12.36 -10.41 15.09
N VAL A 1110 -12.38 -10.81 16.37
CA VAL A 1110 -12.29 -12.20 16.82
C VAL A 1110 -13.61 -12.64 17.46
N ASN A 1111 -13.93 -13.92 17.39
CA ASN A 1111 -15.07 -14.52 18.08
C ASN A 1111 -14.69 -14.99 19.49
N HIS A 1112 -13.44 -15.45 19.69
CA HIS A 1112 -12.91 -15.75 21.00
C HIS A 1112 -12.40 -14.47 21.67
N PRO A 1113 -12.96 -14.04 22.82
CA PRO A 1113 -12.54 -12.80 23.47
C PRO A 1113 -11.11 -12.90 24.02
N ILE A 1114 -10.28 -11.89 23.76
CA ILE A 1114 -8.91 -11.77 24.27
C ILE A 1114 -8.81 -10.54 25.18
N PRO A 1115 -9.24 -10.65 26.46
CA PRO A 1115 -9.25 -9.52 27.37
C PRO A 1115 -7.85 -9.21 27.91
N VAL A 1116 -7.48 -7.94 27.86
CA VAL A 1116 -6.33 -7.36 28.54
C VAL A 1116 -6.84 -6.43 29.64
N SER A 1117 -6.39 -6.64 30.86
CA SER A 1117 -6.79 -5.81 32.00
C SER A 1117 -5.62 -5.52 32.91
N SER A 1118 -5.61 -4.33 33.51
CA SER A 1118 -4.64 -3.94 34.53
C SER A 1118 -5.37 -3.43 35.76
N ARG A 1119 -4.99 -3.94 36.93
CA ARG A 1119 -5.59 -3.58 38.24
C ARG A 1119 -7.13 -3.67 38.24
N GLY A 1120 -7.68 -4.68 37.58
CA GLY A 1120 -9.12 -4.93 37.48
C GLY A 1120 -9.89 -4.02 36.50
N ARG A 1121 -9.19 -3.19 35.72
CA ARG A 1121 -9.79 -2.35 34.66
C ARG A 1121 -9.47 -2.92 33.27
N PRO A 1122 -10.46 -3.05 32.38
CA PRO A 1122 -10.21 -3.45 31.00
C PRO A 1122 -9.38 -2.37 30.28
N LEU A 1123 -8.38 -2.79 29.50
CA LEU A 1123 -7.53 -1.93 28.70
C LEU A 1123 -7.91 -1.96 27.20
N ASN A 1124 -8.52 -3.04 26.72
CA ASN A 1124 -8.95 -3.21 25.33
C ASN A 1124 -10.41 -3.68 25.20
N ASP A 1125 -10.95 -3.60 23.98
CA ASP A 1125 -12.11 -4.39 23.57
C ASP A 1125 -11.63 -5.84 23.31
N PRO A 1126 -12.11 -6.84 24.07
CA PRO A 1126 -11.66 -8.22 23.91
C PRO A 1126 -12.03 -8.85 22.55
N TYR A 1127 -13.03 -8.33 21.84
CA TYR A 1127 -13.42 -8.81 20.50
C TYR A 1127 -12.73 -8.04 19.37
N ARG A 1128 -12.02 -6.95 19.71
CA ARG A 1128 -11.12 -6.19 18.83
C ARG A 1128 -9.77 -5.97 19.51
N PRO A 1129 -8.97 -7.03 19.72
CA PRO A 1129 -7.75 -6.95 20.50
C PRO A 1129 -6.58 -6.25 19.78
N TYR A 1130 -6.74 -5.86 18.52
CA TYR A 1130 -5.69 -5.21 17.74
C TYR A 1130 -5.28 -3.83 18.32
N TRP A 1131 -3.98 -3.61 18.42
CA TRP A 1131 -3.36 -2.41 18.97
C TRP A 1131 -2.10 -2.07 18.16
N GLY A 1132 -2.28 -1.21 17.15
CA GLY A 1132 -1.28 -0.94 16.13
C GLY A 1132 -0.24 0.14 16.46
N VAL A 1133 -0.29 0.78 17.63
CA VAL A 1133 0.64 1.86 18.01
C VAL A 1133 1.34 1.52 19.33
N TYR A 1134 2.68 1.50 19.31
CA TYR A 1134 3.54 1.23 20.47
C TYR A 1134 4.13 2.54 21.00
N SER A 1135 3.40 3.22 21.89
CA SER A 1135 3.85 4.45 22.57
C SER A 1135 3.17 4.60 23.93
N GLY A 1136 3.64 5.55 24.75
CA GLY A 1136 3.05 5.88 26.05
C GLY A 1136 3.51 5.00 27.21
N ASP A 1137 2.69 4.97 28.25
CA ASP A 1137 2.97 4.26 29.51
C ASP A 1137 3.17 2.75 29.31
N GLU A 1138 4.07 2.17 30.11
CA GLU A 1138 4.49 0.78 29.96
C GLU A 1138 3.35 -0.21 30.17
N ASP A 1139 2.65 -0.12 31.30
CA ASP A 1139 1.69 -1.13 31.74
C ASP A 1139 0.31 -0.97 31.09
N THR A 1140 -0.03 0.23 30.64
CA THR A 1140 -1.36 0.54 30.10
C THR A 1140 -1.41 0.72 28.59
N GLN A 1141 -0.27 0.93 27.92
CA GLN A 1141 -0.23 1.15 26.46
C GLN A 1141 0.82 0.28 25.77
N ARG A 1142 2.10 0.36 26.14
CA ARG A 1142 3.18 -0.35 25.44
C ARG A 1142 3.10 -1.87 25.58
N LYS A 1143 2.97 -2.42 26.80
CA LYS A 1143 2.81 -3.88 27.01
C LYS A 1143 1.57 -4.43 26.30
N PRO A 1144 0.37 -3.81 26.43
CA PRO A 1144 -0.80 -4.17 25.61
C PRO A 1144 -0.54 -4.20 24.10
N ALA A 1145 0.20 -3.23 23.56
CA ALA A 1145 0.50 -3.14 22.13
C ALA A 1145 1.55 -4.14 21.63
N TYR A 1146 2.54 -4.48 22.47
CA TYR A 1146 3.80 -5.13 22.09
C TYR A 1146 3.64 -6.39 21.23
N HIS A 1147 2.63 -7.20 21.54
CA HIS A 1147 2.31 -8.40 20.78
C HIS A 1147 0.86 -8.44 20.31
N ASN A 1148 0.10 -7.35 20.34
CA ASN A 1148 -1.28 -7.33 19.85
C ASN A 1148 -1.50 -6.44 18.64
N GLY A 1149 -0.48 -6.22 17.80
CA GLY A 1149 -0.66 -5.47 16.56
C GLY A 1149 0.63 -4.86 16.04
N THR A 1150 1.56 -4.58 16.94
CA THR A 1150 2.96 -4.24 16.64
C THR A 1150 3.55 -5.20 15.60
N SER A 1151 4.34 -4.66 14.67
CA SER A 1151 4.95 -5.41 13.59
C SER A 1151 6.36 -5.86 13.95
N TRP A 1152 6.62 -7.16 13.90
CA TRP A 1152 7.88 -7.79 14.29
C TRP A 1152 8.74 -8.11 13.07
N ALA A 1153 10.01 -7.68 13.09
CA ALA A 1153 10.91 -7.89 11.97
C ALA A 1153 11.32 -9.37 11.81
N TRP A 1154 11.72 -10.04 12.91
CA TRP A 1154 12.29 -11.39 12.86
C TRP A 1154 11.35 -12.49 12.32
N MET A 1155 10.03 -12.32 12.43
CA MET A 1155 9.04 -13.30 11.96
C MET A 1155 8.70 -13.19 10.47
N MET A 1156 8.91 -12.03 9.85
CA MET A 1156 8.59 -11.82 8.44
C MET A 1156 9.36 -12.77 7.50
N PRO A 1157 10.67 -13.04 7.71
CA PRO A 1157 11.41 -14.04 6.93
C PRO A 1157 10.76 -15.44 6.91
N SER A 1158 10.09 -15.86 7.99
CA SER A 1158 9.37 -17.14 8.05
C SER A 1158 8.20 -17.21 7.07
N PHE A 1159 7.54 -16.08 6.76
CA PHE A 1159 6.53 -16.03 5.70
C PHE A 1159 7.15 -16.34 4.34
N CYS A 1160 8.29 -15.71 4.04
CA CYS A 1160 9.01 -15.92 2.78
C CYS A 1160 9.54 -17.36 2.67
N GLU A 1161 10.04 -17.93 3.77
CA GLU A 1161 10.45 -19.33 3.85
C GLU A 1161 9.30 -20.29 3.59
N ALA A 1162 8.16 -20.13 4.29
CA ALA A 1162 6.97 -20.94 4.10
C ALA A 1162 6.43 -20.86 2.66
N LEU A 1163 6.45 -19.66 2.07
CA LEU A 1163 6.06 -19.42 0.69
C LEU A 1163 6.89 -20.25 -0.29
N VAL A 1164 8.22 -20.18 -0.18
CA VAL A 1164 9.13 -20.89 -1.08
C VAL A 1164 9.11 -22.40 -0.84
N MET A 1165 8.94 -22.85 0.41
CA MET A 1165 8.73 -24.28 0.71
C MET A 1165 7.47 -24.84 0.04
N THR A 1166 6.44 -24.01 -0.16
CA THR A 1166 5.14 -24.43 -0.69
C THR A 1166 5.06 -24.39 -2.21
N TYR A 1167 5.61 -23.35 -2.83
CA TYR A 1167 5.49 -23.10 -4.27
C TYR A 1167 6.81 -23.28 -5.03
N GLY A 1168 7.91 -23.58 -4.33
CA GLY A 1168 9.22 -23.81 -4.91
C GLY A 1168 9.80 -22.56 -5.59
N ARG A 1169 10.51 -22.77 -6.71
CA ARG A 1169 11.25 -21.71 -7.42
C ARG A 1169 10.35 -20.59 -7.97
N THR A 1170 9.07 -20.85 -8.20
CA THR A 1170 8.12 -19.86 -8.74
C THR A 1170 7.81 -18.74 -7.75
N ALA A 1171 7.98 -18.97 -6.44
CA ALA A 1171 7.77 -17.98 -5.40
C ALA A 1171 9.01 -17.13 -5.06
N ILE A 1172 10.20 -17.53 -5.51
CA ILE A 1172 11.46 -16.85 -5.16
C ILE A 1172 11.44 -15.35 -5.52
N PRO A 1173 10.97 -14.91 -6.70
CA PRO A 1173 10.92 -13.49 -7.02
C PRO A 1173 10.07 -12.68 -6.04
N ALA A 1174 8.88 -13.18 -5.68
CA ALA A 1174 8.01 -12.52 -4.71
C ALA A 1174 8.62 -12.48 -3.30
N ALA A 1175 9.19 -13.60 -2.84
CA ALA A 1175 9.88 -13.69 -1.56
C ALA A 1175 11.07 -12.71 -1.48
N LYS A 1176 11.89 -12.62 -2.53
CA LYS A 1176 13.00 -11.66 -2.60
C LYS A 1176 12.51 -10.21 -2.60
N ALA A 1177 11.45 -9.91 -3.34
CA ALA A 1177 10.86 -8.57 -3.35
C ALA A 1177 10.39 -8.14 -1.95
N TRP A 1178 9.71 -9.02 -1.19
CA TRP A 1178 9.34 -8.72 0.19
C TRP A 1178 10.54 -8.52 1.10
N LEU A 1179 11.55 -9.39 1.03
CA LEU A 1179 12.78 -9.23 1.82
C LEU A 1179 13.56 -7.97 1.45
N ALA A 1180 13.49 -7.51 0.19
CA ALA A 1180 14.10 -6.28 -0.28
C ALA A 1180 13.58 -5.03 0.44
N ALA A 1181 12.37 -5.08 1.00
CA ALA A 1181 11.83 -4.00 1.84
C ALA A 1181 12.70 -3.72 3.08
N ALA A 1182 13.58 -4.64 3.50
CA ALA A 1182 14.54 -4.39 4.57
C ALA A 1182 15.57 -3.30 4.23
N ALA A 1183 15.97 -3.17 2.96
CA ALA A 1183 17.04 -2.25 2.56
C ALA A 1183 16.76 -0.77 2.90
N PRO A 1184 15.57 -0.20 2.60
CA PRO A 1184 15.23 1.14 3.06
C PRO A 1184 14.99 1.20 4.58
N GLN A 1185 14.48 0.14 5.22
CA GLN A 1185 14.26 0.16 6.68
C GLN A 1185 15.56 0.19 7.49
N MET A 1186 16.63 -0.43 6.99
CA MET A 1186 17.99 -0.34 7.56
C MET A 1186 18.59 1.08 7.52
N GLN A 1187 17.89 2.05 6.93
CA GLN A 1187 18.31 3.45 6.83
C GLN A 1187 17.45 4.36 7.72
N ARG A 1188 16.30 3.90 8.21
CA ARG A 1188 15.25 4.76 8.79
C ARG A 1188 15.53 5.22 10.23
N GLN A 1189 16.27 4.42 11.01
CA GLN A 1189 16.63 4.75 12.40
C GLN A 1189 18.11 4.45 12.68
N CYS A 1190 18.49 3.20 12.91
CA CYS A 1190 19.89 2.81 13.10
C CYS A 1190 20.51 2.39 11.77
N ILE A 1191 21.40 3.22 11.23
CA ILE A 1191 21.96 2.99 9.89
C ILE A 1191 22.74 1.67 9.85
N GLY A 1192 22.33 0.79 8.94
CA GLY A 1192 22.91 -0.55 8.78
C GLY A 1192 22.26 -1.64 9.64
N TYR A 1193 21.18 -1.34 10.37
CA TYR A 1193 20.51 -2.28 11.26
C TYR A 1193 18.99 -2.20 11.16
N LEU A 1194 18.32 -3.34 11.35
CA LEU A 1194 16.88 -3.42 11.53
C LEU A 1194 16.54 -3.29 13.03
N PRO A 1195 15.43 -2.59 13.36
CA PRO A 1195 14.91 -2.55 14.71
C PRO A 1195 14.27 -3.88 15.11
N GLU A 1196 13.88 -3.94 16.38
CA GLU A 1196 13.08 -5.03 16.94
C GLU A 1196 11.68 -5.09 16.33
N ILE A 1197 11.00 -3.95 16.38
CA ILE A 1197 9.59 -3.80 16.04
C ILE A 1197 9.33 -2.49 15.33
N TYR A 1198 8.19 -2.43 14.67
CA TYR A 1198 7.60 -1.23 14.11
C TYR A 1198 6.18 -1.09 14.63
N ASP A 1199 5.63 0.13 14.61
CA ASP A 1199 4.20 0.30 14.76
C ASP A 1199 3.44 -0.59 13.77
N GLY A 1200 2.38 -1.24 14.26
CA GLY A 1200 1.47 -2.02 13.45
C GLY A 1200 0.75 -1.17 12.42
N ASN A 1201 0.43 0.09 12.74
CA ASN A 1201 -0.23 1.03 11.85
C ASN A 1201 0.77 1.81 10.97
N ALA A 1202 0.36 2.12 9.74
CA ALA A 1202 1.08 3.02 8.85
C ALA A 1202 1.31 4.38 9.56
N PRO A 1203 2.49 5.00 9.43
CA PRO A 1203 3.58 4.68 8.50
C PRO A 1203 4.61 3.65 9.04
N HIS A 1204 4.26 2.85 10.06
CA HIS A 1204 5.12 1.81 10.65
C HIS A 1204 6.44 2.37 11.19
N GLU A 1205 6.38 3.31 12.13
CA GLU A 1205 7.59 3.89 12.72
C GLU A 1205 8.43 2.83 13.45
N PRO A 1206 9.77 2.84 13.33
CA PRO A 1206 10.66 1.98 14.11
C PRO A 1206 10.49 2.21 15.61
N LYS A 1207 10.25 1.13 16.35
CA LYS A 1207 10.07 1.13 17.81
C LYS A 1207 10.96 0.07 18.46
N GLY A 1208 10.87 -0.01 19.79
CA GLY A 1208 11.66 -0.97 20.56
C GLY A 1208 13.16 -0.73 20.36
N CYS A 1209 13.93 -1.81 20.43
CA CYS A 1209 15.38 -1.77 20.31
C CYS A 1209 15.83 -1.42 18.88
N SER A 1210 16.74 -0.45 18.75
CA SER A 1210 17.11 0.14 17.45
C SER A 1210 17.93 -0.78 16.55
N ALA A 1211 18.73 -1.68 17.14
CA ALA A 1211 19.47 -2.71 16.43
C ALA A 1211 19.26 -4.04 17.14
N GLN A 1212 18.66 -5.01 16.46
CA GLN A 1212 18.15 -6.21 17.10
C GLN A 1212 18.64 -7.47 16.35
N ALA A 1213 19.33 -8.34 17.07
CA ALA A 1213 20.07 -9.50 16.58
C ALA A 1213 19.17 -10.46 15.80
N TRP A 1214 18.04 -10.92 16.35
CA TRP A 1214 17.19 -11.92 15.67
C TRP A 1214 16.57 -11.39 14.37
N SER A 1215 16.28 -10.09 14.29
CA SER A 1215 15.82 -9.42 13.07
C SER A 1215 16.90 -9.54 12.00
N MET A 1216 18.15 -9.18 12.34
CA MET A 1216 19.27 -9.23 11.41
C MET A 1216 19.59 -10.66 10.95
N THR A 1217 19.64 -11.61 11.90
CA THR A 1217 20.03 -12.99 11.60
C THR A 1217 18.97 -13.73 10.77
N GLU A 1218 17.67 -13.55 11.06
CA GLU A 1218 16.62 -14.25 10.31
C GLU A 1218 16.45 -13.69 8.90
N PHE A 1219 16.58 -12.37 8.71
CA PHE A 1219 16.63 -11.77 7.37
C PHE A 1219 17.84 -12.30 6.58
N PHE A 1220 19.03 -12.32 7.20
CA PHE A 1220 20.23 -12.86 6.57
C PHE A 1220 20.06 -14.33 6.18
N ARG A 1221 19.57 -15.18 7.11
CA ARG A 1221 19.38 -16.62 6.90
C ARG A 1221 18.54 -16.91 5.67
N ILE A 1222 17.36 -16.27 5.57
CA ILE A 1222 16.45 -16.52 4.46
C ILE A 1222 16.96 -15.88 3.18
N TYR A 1223 17.47 -14.64 3.22
CA TYR A 1223 17.99 -13.99 2.03
C TYR A 1223 19.17 -14.77 1.41
N GLN A 1224 20.07 -15.28 2.26
CA GLN A 1224 21.16 -16.17 1.88
C GLN A 1224 20.61 -17.45 1.20
N LYS A 1225 19.66 -18.12 1.84
CA LYS A 1225 19.03 -19.36 1.35
C LYS A 1225 18.32 -19.19 0.01
N LEU A 1226 17.76 -18.02 -0.28
CA LEU A 1226 17.10 -17.72 -1.56
C LEU A 1226 18.07 -17.27 -2.66
N THR A 1227 19.34 -17.02 -2.31
CA THR A 1227 20.39 -16.55 -3.23
C THR A 1227 21.36 -17.65 -3.64
N THR A 1228 21.53 -18.66 -2.78
CA THR A 1228 22.19 -19.94 -3.09
C THR A 1228 21.24 -20.89 -3.79
#